data_AF-A0A6L4ATK6-F1
#
_entry.id   AF-A0A6L4ATK6-F1
#
_cell.length_a   1.000
_cell.length_b   1.000
_cell.length_c   1.000
_cell.angle_alpha   90.00
_cell.angle_beta   90.00
_cell.angle_gamma   90.00
#
_symmetry.space_group_name_H-M   'P 1'
#
loop_
_entity.id
_entity.type
_entity.pdbx_description
1 polymer ?
#
loop_
_entity_poly.entity_id
_entity_poly.type
_entity_poly.pdbx_seq_one_letter_code
_entity_poly.pdbx_strand_id
1 'polypeptide(L)'
;MFDREAGGRSPQLRPRAATAALLVAFALASPAAAGEGLPKGERLKQLIPRFLDAGRDAALAARRAAVDWRDPRAVEAWLAGAPLSPRDELEIDMFLRRYELAVPRRVEEWHLRWLALHPAEGRRLHGDAAVERALARAALVVGVVPASEAPDATEVGTNRNLAGIDTPEPLEYQGEIQVAADPRDPRRLVAAANTWDDMGGTCGDFGMQAVFWSADGGVTWQYGCVPAEGAYGLSCSGVGTFGSDPAVSWDDQGNVFVEYMMLCAHSSTDIRFAIVVAKSSNGGATWAAQGVVKSSWATGDLEDKNFYAIDTFPTSPFHGRHYTCWDRNNNEKFAYSTNGGATWTEVDLPAPASYGSHDLGCDIAVADDGTVHVAWDRYLCPSTSCTDQRMYYTRSTNGGQTWSTPVPVHNYLLTGFSGNEFPPAQNERGISLFGSIAVDNSGGPCRGTLYVTYTDVATAGASAVTANVYVRRSTNGGGSWFAGVRVNNDTTTANTQFHSFLVTDRATGEPVVAWHDTRSDSAGDERVDFFVASSTNCGQSFPVNTKVSAASAEFRNTAISFTNLNSGATQNPNANPNQYGEYLGLDVHGGRAFVAWTDSRQFHPSFQAEPQVENIGFVEVRFDAVFRDGFETGDARIWSTLAP
;
A
#
# COMPACT_ATOMS: atom_id res chain seq x y z
N MET A 1 -16.59 -18.62 -78.27
CA MET A 1 -17.76 -19.07 -79.03
C MET A 1 -18.27 -20.32 -78.35
N PHE A 2 -19.47 -20.22 -77.79
CA PHE A 2 -20.37 -21.28 -77.32
C PHE A 2 -19.89 -22.14 -76.14
N ASP A 3 -20.55 -22.04 -74.97
CA ASP A 3 -21.85 -22.66 -74.59
C ASP A 3 -21.76 -24.20 -74.62
N ARG A 4 -22.24 -24.98 -73.65
CA ARG A 4 -23.43 -24.80 -72.82
C ARG A 4 -23.42 -25.80 -71.64
N GLU A 5 -24.30 -25.50 -70.70
CA GLU A 5 -24.67 -26.16 -69.45
C GLU A 5 -25.03 -27.65 -69.52
N ALA A 6 -24.72 -28.36 -68.43
CA ALA A 6 -25.61 -29.18 -67.57
C ALA A 6 -24.70 -29.85 -66.53
N GLY A 7 -24.95 -29.96 -65.23
CA GLY A 7 -26.11 -29.76 -64.37
C GLY A 7 -25.89 -30.70 -63.17
N GLY A 8 -26.15 -30.24 -61.94
CA GLY A 8 -26.48 -31.13 -60.81
C GLY A 8 -25.40 -31.41 -59.75
N ARG A 9 -25.46 -30.59 -58.69
CA ARG A 9 -25.32 -30.92 -57.25
C ARG A 9 -23.98 -31.44 -56.69
N SER A 10 -23.32 -30.53 -55.98
CA SER A 10 -22.34 -30.71 -54.89
C SER A 10 -23.03 -31.14 -53.57
N PRO A 11 -22.30 -31.36 -52.43
CA PRO A 11 -20.86 -31.46 -52.26
C PRO A 11 -20.35 -32.67 -51.43
N GLN A 12 -19.08 -33.02 -51.67
CA GLN A 12 -18.03 -33.31 -50.68
C GLN A 12 -18.05 -34.66 -49.90
N LEU A 13 -16.93 -35.33 -49.62
CA LEU A 13 -15.50 -35.05 -49.79
C LEU A 13 -14.80 -36.42 -49.85
N ARG A 14 -13.88 -36.62 -50.80
CA ARG A 14 -12.98 -37.80 -50.85
C ARG A 14 -11.51 -37.34 -50.82
N PRO A 15 -10.59 -38.25 -50.45
CA PRO A 15 -9.40 -37.95 -49.65
C PRO A 15 -8.07 -38.17 -50.41
N ARG A 16 -6.95 -38.01 -49.67
CA ARG A 16 -5.55 -38.42 -49.95
C ARG A 16 -4.73 -37.37 -50.75
N ALA A 17 -3.42 -37.20 -50.56
CA ALA A 17 -2.39 -38.06 -49.97
C ALA A 17 -1.12 -37.25 -49.59
N ALA A 18 -0.41 -37.73 -48.56
CA ALA A 18 1.06 -37.99 -48.49
C ALA A 18 2.06 -36.80 -48.59
N THR A 19 3.27 -36.79 -48.00
CA THR A 19 4.16 -37.86 -47.50
C THR A 19 5.30 -37.27 -46.63
N ALA A 20 5.82 -38.11 -45.71
CA ALA A 20 7.22 -38.23 -45.21
C ALA A 20 7.79 -37.11 -44.29
N ALA A 21 8.54 -37.37 -43.21
CA ALA A 21 9.10 -38.54 -42.51
C ALA A 21 9.57 -38.05 -41.09
N LEU A 22 9.92 -38.81 -40.03
CA LEU A 22 10.67 -40.06 -39.91
C LEU A 22 10.68 -40.57 -38.42
N LEU A 23 10.52 -41.90 -38.24
CA LEU A 23 11.14 -42.84 -37.27
C LEU A 23 10.94 -42.81 -35.72
N VAL A 24 10.04 -43.72 -35.27
CA VAL A 24 10.17 -44.84 -34.30
C VAL A 24 11.37 -44.95 -33.33
N ALA A 25 11.07 -45.11 -32.03
CA ALA A 25 11.63 -46.16 -31.18
C ALA A 25 10.68 -46.52 -30.01
N PHE A 26 10.44 -47.82 -29.82
CA PHE A 26 9.62 -48.44 -28.77
C PHE A 26 10.47 -48.78 -27.53
N ALA A 27 9.76 -48.98 -26.42
CA ALA A 27 10.14 -49.64 -25.16
C ALA A 27 10.89 -48.78 -24.12
N LEU A 28 10.20 -48.47 -23.03
CA LEU A 28 10.24 -49.27 -21.80
C LEU A 28 9.07 -48.85 -20.90
N ALA A 29 8.14 -49.76 -20.64
CA ALA A 29 7.31 -49.66 -19.45
C ALA A 29 8.25 -49.85 -18.27
N SER A 30 8.70 -48.75 -17.67
CA SER A 30 9.36 -48.81 -16.38
C SER A 30 8.41 -49.52 -15.41
N PRO A 31 8.90 -50.45 -14.58
CA PRO A 31 8.09 -50.90 -13.46
C PRO A 31 7.79 -49.65 -12.64
N ALA A 32 6.51 -49.41 -12.35
CA ALA A 32 6.10 -48.33 -11.45
C ALA A 32 7.03 -48.39 -10.24
N ALA A 33 7.85 -47.35 -10.08
CA ALA A 33 8.74 -47.25 -8.93
C ALA A 33 7.85 -47.41 -7.71
N ALA A 34 8.16 -48.37 -6.84
CA ALA A 34 7.36 -48.61 -5.64
C ALA A 34 7.16 -47.28 -4.90
N GLY A 35 5.90 -46.83 -4.85
CA GLY A 35 5.52 -45.55 -4.24
C GLY A 35 4.95 -44.48 -5.18
N GLU A 36 4.94 -44.67 -6.51
CA GLU A 36 4.19 -43.82 -7.44
C GLU A 36 2.75 -44.34 -7.58
N GLY A 37 1.75 -43.53 -7.21
CA GLY A 37 0.34 -43.92 -7.18
C GLY A 37 -0.23 -44.31 -8.53
N LEU A 38 -1.51 -44.68 -8.56
CA LEU A 38 -2.17 -45.04 -9.81
C LEU A 38 -2.18 -43.83 -10.78
N PRO A 39 -1.80 -44.02 -12.06
CA PRO A 39 -1.95 -43.01 -13.08
C PRO A 39 -3.40 -42.53 -13.17
N LYS A 40 -3.62 -41.23 -13.41
CA LYS A 40 -4.95 -40.58 -13.36
C LYS A 40 -6.05 -41.35 -14.08
N GLY A 41 -5.77 -41.87 -15.28
CA GLY A 41 -6.74 -42.67 -16.04
C GLY A 41 -7.13 -44.00 -15.39
N GLU A 42 -6.18 -44.67 -14.73
CA GLU A 42 -6.42 -45.94 -14.03
C GLU A 42 -7.07 -45.72 -12.66
N ARG A 43 -6.71 -44.63 -11.97
CA ARG A 43 -7.38 -44.16 -10.75
C ARG A 43 -8.86 -43.90 -11.00
N LEU A 44 -9.20 -43.15 -12.06
CA LEU A 44 -10.59 -42.87 -12.42
C LEU A 44 -11.38 -44.15 -12.76
N LYS A 45 -10.80 -45.11 -13.50
CA LYS A 45 -11.47 -46.40 -13.78
C LYS A 45 -11.86 -47.17 -12.52
N GLN A 46 -11.08 -47.05 -11.45
CA GLN A 46 -11.36 -47.74 -10.18
C GLN A 46 -12.32 -46.97 -9.26
N LEU A 47 -12.24 -45.63 -9.27
CA LEU A 47 -13.05 -44.81 -8.37
C LEU A 47 -14.45 -44.49 -8.92
N ILE A 48 -14.63 -44.42 -10.25
CA ILE A 48 -15.93 -44.14 -10.88
C ILE A 48 -17.01 -45.18 -10.45
N PRO A 49 -16.77 -46.51 -10.49
CA PRO A 49 -17.77 -47.48 -10.04
C PRO A 49 -18.15 -47.28 -8.56
N ARG A 50 -17.15 -47.01 -7.70
CA ARG A 50 -17.38 -46.76 -6.27
C ARG A 50 -18.17 -45.48 -6.00
N PHE A 51 -17.92 -44.42 -6.79
CA PHE A 51 -18.67 -43.18 -6.74
C PHE A 51 -20.13 -43.40 -7.15
N LEU A 52 -20.38 -44.18 -8.20
CA LEU A 52 -21.72 -44.52 -8.66
C LEU A 52 -22.46 -45.43 -7.67
N ASP A 53 -21.76 -46.36 -7.01
CA ASP A 53 -22.33 -47.23 -5.97
C ASP A 53 -22.65 -46.43 -4.70
N ALA A 54 -21.74 -45.56 -4.25
CA ALA A 54 -21.96 -44.64 -3.12
C ALA A 54 -23.15 -43.70 -3.40
N GLY A 55 -23.31 -43.23 -4.64
CA GLY A 55 -24.46 -42.42 -5.06
C GLY A 55 -25.80 -43.17 -5.08
N ARG A 56 -25.79 -44.51 -5.08
CA ARG A 56 -26.99 -45.37 -5.03
C ARG A 56 -27.30 -45.91 -3.63
N ASP A 57 -26.40 -45.74 -2.68
CA ASP A 57 -26.59 -46.19 -1.30
C ASP A 57 -27.40 -45.17 -0.49
N ALA A 58 -28.70 -45.46 -0.34
CA ALA A 58 -29.62 -44.60 0.41
C ALA A 58 -29.25 -44.47 1.89
N ALA A 59 -28.61 -45.48 2.50
CA ALA A 59 -28.18 -45.42 3.89
C ALA A 59 -26.94 -44.52 4.05
N LEU A 60 -25.99 -44.59 3.11
CA LEU A 60 -24.85 -43.68 3.07
C LEU A 60 -25.28 -42.22 2.84
N ALA A 61 -26.23 -41.98 1.92
CA ALA A 61 -26.79 -40.66 1.68
C ALA A 61 -27.49 -40.08 2.92
N ALA A 62 -28.28 -40.89 3.62
CA ALA A 62 -28.93 -40.49 4.87
C ALA A 62 -27.92 -40.14 5.97
N ARG A 63 -26.84 -40.93 6.10
CA ARG A 63 -25.75 -40.63 7.04
C ARG A 63 -25.01 -39.34 6.68
N ARG A 64 -24.75 -39.06 5.39
CA ARG A 64 -24.11 -37.83 4.90
C ARG A 64 -24.95 -36.58 5.21
N ALA A 65 -26.26 -36.69 4.98
CA ALA A 65 -27.19 -35.58 5.21
C ALA A 65 -27.35 -35.24 6.71
N ALA A 66 -27.12 -36.20 7.59
CA ALA A 66 -27.17 -36.02 9.04
C ALA A 66 -25.87 -35.48 9.66
N VAL A 67 -24.80 -35.28 8.87
CA VAL A 67 -23.54 -34.71 9.38
C VAL A 67 -23.72 -33.21 9.61
N ASP A 68 -23.49 -32.76 10.84
CA ASP A 68 -23.25 -31.34 11.07
C ASP A 68 -21.85 -30.97 10.57
N TRP A 69 -21.80 -30.37 9.38
CA TRP A 69 -20.55 -29.97 8.72
C TRP A 69 -19.81 -28.82 9.41
N ARG A 70 -20.38 -28.27 10.49
CA ARG A 70 -19.75 -27.25 11.34
C ARG A 70 -19.12 -27.84 12.60
N ASP A 71 -19.47 -29.08 12.96
CA ASP A 71 -18.85 -29.82 14.07
C ASP A 71 -17.66 -30.66 13.56
N PRO A 72 -16.42 -30.32 13.94
CA PRO A 72 -15.23 -31.07 13.53
C PRO A 72 -15.27 -32.55 13.90
N ARG A 73 -15.92 -32.92 15.02
CA ARG A 73 -16.03 -34.32 15.45
C ARG A 73 -17.01 -35.11 14.59
N ALA A 74 -18.12 -34.48 14.20
CA ALA A 74 -19.09 -35.09 13.28
C ALA A 74 -18.49 -35.29 11.88
N VAL A 75 -17.74 -34.30 11.40
CA VAL A 75 -17.01 -34.38 10.12
C VAL A 75 -15.94 -35.47 10.17
N GLU A 76 -15.18 -35.58 11.25
CA GLU A 76 -14.15 -36.61 11.40
C GLU A 76 -14.75 -38.02 11.45
N ALA A 77 -15.84 -38.22 12.20
CA ALA A 77 -16.56 -39.48 12.25
C ALA A 77 -17.14 -39.87 10.87
N TRP A 78 -17.58 -38.89 10.08
CA TRP A 78 -18.00 -39.11 8.70
C TRP A 78 -16.83 -39.56 7.82
N LEU A 79 -15.72 -38.81 7.82
CA LEU A 79 -14.56 -39.09 6.97
C LEU A 79 -13.91 -40.44 7.29
N ALA A 80 -13.92 -40.86 8.56
CA ALA A 80 -13.42 -42.19 8.96
C ALA A 80 -14.21 -43.35 8.33
N GLY A 81 -15.48 -43.13 7.96
CA GLY A 81 -16.34 -44.14 7.32
C GLY A 81 -16.64 -43.88 5.85
N ALA A 82 -16.13 -42.81 5.25
CA ALA A 82 -16.44 -42.41 3.87
C ALA A 82 -15.72 -43.33 2.86
N PRO A 83 -16.42 -43.87 1.84
CA PRO A 83 -15.85 -44.83 0.88
C PRO A 83 -14.88 -44.18 -0.13
N LEU A 84 -14.99 -42.88 -0.30
CA LEU A 84 -14.14 -42.04 -1.15
C LEU A 84 -13.81 -40.77 -0.38
N SER A 85 -12.68 -40.17 -0.72
CA SER A 85 -12.36 -38.84 -0.23
C SER A 85 -13.29 -37.81 -0.90
N PRO A 86 -13.67 -36.72 -0.22
CA PRO A 86 -14.53 -35.68 -0.81
C PRO A 86 -13.96 -35.03 -2.07
N ARG A 87 -12.63 -34.95 -2.19
CA ARG A 87 -11.94 -34.46 -3.40
C ARG A 87 -12.07 -35.45 -4.54
N ASP A 88 -11.86 -36.75 -4.32
CA ASP A 88 -11.99 -37.74 -5.39
C ASP A 88 -13.44 -37.80 -5.89
N GLU A 89 -14.43 -37.68 -4.99
CA GLU A 89 -15.83 -37.56 -5.37
C GLU A 89 -16.08 -36.34 -6.28
N LEU A 90 -15.53 -35.18 -5.92
CA LEU A 90 -15.67 -33.95 -6.71
C LEU A 90 -14.95 -34.06 -8.07
N GLU A 91 -13.72 -34.61 -8.11
CA GLU A 91 -12.97 -34.84 -9.35
C GLU A 91 -13.72 -35.79 -10.30
N ILE A 92 -14.38 -36.82 -9.76
CA ILE A 92 -15.18 -37.76 -10.54
C ILE A 92 -16.48 -37.11 -11.04
N ASP A 93 -17.17 -36.32 -10.20
CA ASP A 93 -18.40 -35.63 -10.60
C ASP A 93 -18.14 -34.64 -11.74
N MET A 94 -17.08 -33.82 -11.62
CA MET A 94 -16.60 -32.91 -12.65
C MET A 94 -16.27 -33.65 -13.95
N PHE A 95 -15.56 -34.78 -13.85
CA PHE A 95 -15.19 -35.60 -15.01
C PHE A 95 -16.41 -36.21 -15.73
N LEU A 96 -17.37 -36.74 -14.96
CA LEU A 96 -18.57 -37.40 -15.51
C LEU A 96 -19.57 -36.39 -16.10
N ARG A 97 -19.75 -35.24 -15.44
CA ARG A 97 -20.72 -34.21 -15.84
C ARG A 97 -20.13 -33.09 -16.72
N ARG A 98 -18.83 -33.17 -17.05
CA ARG A 98 -18.14 -32.29 -18.01
C ARG A 98 -18.16 -30.82 -17.63
N TYR A 99 -17.93 -30.52 -16.35
CA TYR A 99 -17.76 -29.16 -15.86
C TYR A 99 -16.49 -29.06 -15.01
N GLU A 100 -15.98 -27.86 -14.83
CA GLU A 100 -14.73 -27.60 -14.11
C GLU A 100 -14.98 -26.59 -12.99
N LEU A 101 -14.59 -26.94 -11.77
CA LEU A 101 -14.59 -26.07 -10.60
C LEU A 101 -13.22 -26.18 -9.93
N ALA A 102 -12.75 -25.07 -9.35
CA ALA A 102 -11.65 -25.12 -8.40
C ALA A 102 -12.07 -26.00 -7.20
N VAL A 103 -11.21 -26.92 -6.77
CA VAL A 103 -11.46 -27.77 -5.59
C VAL A 103 -11.47 -26.87 -4.35
N PRO A 104 -12.59 -26.72 -3.63
CA PRO A 104 -12.65 -25.84 -2.47
C PRO A 104 -11.70 -26.29 -1.35
N ARG A 105 -11.06 -25.34 -0.65
CA ARG A 105 -10.10 -25.61 0.44
C ARG A 105 -10.61 -26.64 1.45
N ARG A 106 -11.87 -26.51 1.88
CA ARG A 106 -12.51 -27.46 2.82
C ARG A 106 -12.64 -28.89 2.28
N VAL A 107 -12.84 -29.06 0.97
CA VAL A 107 -12.88 -30.38 0.31
C VAL A 107 -11.48 -31.01 0.26
N GLU A 108 -10.45 -30.19 0.08
CA GLU A 108 -9.04 -30.61 0.15
C GLU A 108 -8.64 -30.96 1.61
N GLU A 109 -9.04 -30.17 2.60
CA GLU A 109 -8.79 -30.46 4.02
C GLU A 109 -9.45 -31.77 4.45
N TRP A 110 -10.69 -32.02 4.01
CA TRP A 110 -11.35 -33.28 4.23
C TRP A 110 -10.72 -34.44 3.46
N HIS A 111 -10.15 -34.19 2.28
CA HIS A 111 -9.36 -35.17 1.54
C HIS A 111 -8.08 -35.55 2.30
N LEU A 112 -7.34 -34.57 2.82
CA LEU A 112 -6.14 -34.81 3.64
C LEU A 112 -6.49 -35.53 4.95
N ARG A 113 -7.58 -35.14 5.60
CA ARG A 113 -8.07 -35.85 6.79
C ARG A 113 -8.51 -37.28 6.46
N TRP A 114 -9.14 -37.49 5.30
CA TRP A 114 -9.45 -38.82 4.80
C TRP A 114 -8.18 -39.63 4.50
N LEU A 115 -7.14 -39.06 3.88
CA LEU A 115 -5.86 -39.74 3.66
C LEU A 115 -5.18 -40.15 4.98
N ALA A 116 -5.30 -39.32 6.02
CA ALA A 116 -4.77 -39.62 7.35
C ALA A 116 -5.52 -40.76 8.04
N LEU A 117 -6.84 -40.84 7.82
CA LEU A 117 -7.72 -41.88 8.37
C LEU A 117 -7.68 -43.18 7.55
N HIS A 118 -7.34 -43.10 6.25
CA HIS A 118 -7.30 -44.21 5.29
C HIS A 118 -5.92 -44.35 4.60
N PRO A 119 -4.80 -44.40 5.35
CA PRO A 119 -3.46 -44.25 4.78
C PRO A 119 -3.08 -45.34 3.78
N ALA A 120 -3.54 -46.58 3.97
CA ALA A 120 -3.29 -47.68 3.03
C ALA A 120 -3.96 -47.43 1.68
N GLU A 121 -5.21 -46.99 1.68
CA GLU A 121 -5.96 -46.73 0.45
C GLU A 121 -5.48 -45.44 -0.22
N GLY A 122 -5.21 -44.39 0.56
CA GLY A 122 -4.63 -43.16 0.06
C GLY A 122 -3.30 -43.39 -0.67
N ARG A 123 -2.39 -44.15 -0.06
CA ARG A 123 -1.08 -44.48 -0.65
C ARG A 123 -1.22 -45.32 -1.92
N ARG A 124 -2.16 -46.28 -1.93
CA ARG A 124 -2.46 -47.07 -3.12
C ARG A 124 -2.96 -46.21 -4.29
N LEU A 125 -3.82 -45.22 -4.01
CA LEU A 125 -4.44 -44.38 -5.03
C LEU A 125 -3.54 -43.23 -5.51
N HIS A 126 -2.84 -42.57 -4.60
CA HIS A 126 -2.10 -41.33 -4.87
C HIS A 126 -0.58 -41.50 -4.82
N GLY A 127 -0.09 -42.61 -4.25
CA GLY A 127 1.33 -42.93 -4.15
C GLY A 127 1.90 -42.54 -2.79
N ASP A 128 2.83 -43.36 -2.29
CA ASP A 128 3.51 -43.16 -1.01
C ASP A 128 4.13 -41.77 -0.92
N ALA A 129 4.93 -41.37 -1.91
CA ALA A 129 5.59 -40.07 -1.89
C ALA A 129 4.61 -38.89 -1.94
N ALA A 130 3.44 -39.06 -2.57
CA ALA A 130 2.43 -38.02 -2.64
C ALA A 130 1.66 -37.90 -1.33
N VAL A 131 1.28 -39.04 -0.72
CA VAL A 131 0.59 -39.08 0.57
C VAL A 131 1.50 -38.66 1.71
N GLU A 132 2.76 -39.07 1.72
CA GLU A 132 3.74 -38.61 2.71
C GLU A 132 3.98 -37.10 2.59
N ARG A 133 4.09 -36.54 1.37
CA ARG A 133 4.16 -35.07 1.19
C ARG A 133 2.88 -34.37 1.63
N ALA A 134 1.72 -34.97 1.38
CA ALA A 134 0.43 -34.42 1.75
C ALA A 134 0.19 -34.44 3.27
N LEU A 135 0.59 -35.51 3.96
CA LEU A 135 0.45 -35.68 5.41
C LEU A 135 1.58 -35.01 6.21
N ALA A 136 2.81 -34.96 5.70
CA ALA A 136 3.93 -34.26 6.35
C ALA A 136 3.71 -32.73 6.39
N ARG A 137 2.94 -32.16 5.44
CA ARG A 137 2.48 -30.76 5.48
C ARG A 137 1.50 -30.46 6.63
N ALA A 138 0.88 -31.48 7.23
CA ALA A 138 -0.08 -31.31 8.35
C ALA A 138 0.58 -31.46 9.74
N ALA A 139 1.83 -31.93 9.83
CA ALA A 139 2.51 -32.22 11.11
C ALA A 139 3.55 -31.17 11.54
N LEU A 140 3.65 -30.04 10.83
CA LEU A 140 4.74 -29.07 11.01
C LEU A 140 4.21 -27.62 11.02
N VAL A 141 3.30 -27.30 11.94
CA VAL A 141 2.92 -25.91 12.30
C VAL A 141 2.48 -25.84 13.78
N VAL A 142 3.41 -25.51 14.68
CA VAL A 142 3.19 -24.48 15.71
C VAL A 142 4.42 -23.59 15.64
N GLY A 143 4.27 -22.43 15.00
CA GLY A 143 5.31 -21.41 14.86
C GLY A 143 6.11 -21.52 13.55
N VAL A 144 5.60 -20.83 12.52
CA VAL A 144 6.26 -20.23 11.33
C VAL A 144 5.47 -20.57 10.04
N VAL A 145 5.10 -19.50 9.34
CA VAL A 145 4.06 -19.27 8.32
C VAL A 145 4.79 -18.61 7.11
N PRO A 146 4.26 -18.43 5.86
CA PRO A 146 3.50 -19.27 4.90
C PRO A 146 4.01 -19.13 3.41
N ALA A 147 3.32 -19.78 2.45
CA ALA A 147 2.96 -19.33 1.07
C ALA A 147 2.35 -20.56 0.34
N SER A 148 1.14 -20.64 -0.18
CA SER A 148 0.22 -19.68 -0.80
C SER A 148 -1.22 -20.24 -0.77
N GLU A 149 -2.17 -19.47 -0.22
CA GLU A 149 -3.57 -19.48 -0.67
C GLU A 149 -3.70 -18.61 -1.93
N ALA A 150 -4.73 -18.85 -2.74
CA ALA A 150 -5.31 -17.76 -3.51
C ALA A 150 -6.04 -16.83 -2.51
N PRO A 151 -5.84 -15.51 -2.59
CA PRO A 151 -6.21 -14.55 -1.56
C PRO A 151 -7.73 -14.53 -1.32
N ASP A 152 -8.15 -14.36 -0.05
CA ASP A 152 -9.38 -13.60 0.21
C ASP A 152 -9.20 -12.25 -0.48
N ALA A 153 -10.17 -11.85 -1.31
CA ALA A 153 -10.02 -10.68 -2.15
C ALA A 153 -9.77 -9.43 -1.28
N THR A 154 -8.65 -8.73 -1.51
CA THR A 154 -8.44 -7.38 -0.98
C THR A 154 -9.69 -6.55 -1.26
N GLU A 155 -10.37 -6.08 -0.21
CA GLU A 155 -11.57 -5.27 -0.37
C GLU A 155 -11.16 -3.82 -0.53
N VAL A 156 -11.58 -3.20 -1.63
CA VAL A 156 -11.37 -1.77 -1.89
C VAL A 156 -12.67 -1.05 -1.60
N GLY A 157 -12.65 -0.13 -0.63
CA GLY A 157 -13.78 0.69 -0.26
C GLY A 157 -14.21 1.67 -1.36
N THR A 158 -15.28 2.42 -1.08
CA THR A 158 -15.72 3.48 -1.98
C THR A 158 -14.72 4.64 -1.97
N ASN A 159 -14.28 5.10 -3.15
CA ASN A 159 -13.47 6.31 -3.27
C ASN A 159 -14.26 7.54 -2.82
N ARG A 160 -13.71 8.30 -1.88
CA ARG A 160 -14.28 9.55 -1.35
C ARG A 160 -13.47 10.77 -1.78
N ASN A 161 -14.15 11.88 -2.01
CA ASN A 161 -13.54 13.21 -2.05
C ASN A 161 -13.60 13.81 -0.64
N LEU A 162 -12.46 14.06 -0.01
CA LEU A 162 -12.45 14.55 1.39
C LEU A 162 -13.08 15.94 1.55
N ALA A 163 -13.08 16.73 0.48
CA ALA A 163 -13.71 18.03 0.40
C ALA A 163 -15.12 18.00 -0.22
N GLY A 164 -15.58 16.84 -0.71
CA GLY A 164 -16.71 16.76 -1.65
C GLY A 164 -18.10 16.93 -1.06
N ILE A 165 -18.24 16.91 0.27
CA ILE A 165 -19.55 17.08 0.94
C ILE A 165 -19.75 18.47 1.53
N ASP A 166 -18.73 19.32 1.50
CA ASP A 166 -18.84 20.69 1.98
C ASP A 166 -19.66 21.55 1.01
N THR A 167 -20.40 22.51 1.57
CA THR A 167 -21.29 23.38 0.79
C THR A 167 -21.07 24.85 1.18
N PRO A 168 -20.48 25.67 0.30
CA PRO A 168 -19.98 25.32 -1.04
C PRO A 168 -18.77 24.37 -0.99
N GLU A 169 -18.58 23.58 -2.05
CA GLU A 169 -17.38 22.74 -2.23
C GLU A 169 -16.15 23.66 -2.27
N PRO A 170 -15.04 23.32 -1.58
CA PRO A 170 -13.76 24.02 -1.72
C PRO A 170 -13.35 24.08 -3.19
N LEU A 171 -12.95 25.26 -3.64
CA LEU A 171 -12.49 25.48 -5.02
C LEU A 171 -10.95 25.61 -5.07
N GLU A 172 -10.31 25.58 -3.91
CA GLU A 172 -8.87 25.66 -3.73
C GLU A 172 -8.19 24.34 -4.13
N TYR A 173 -6.97 24.44 -4.68
CA TYR A 173 -6.12 23.27 -4.89
C TYR A 173 -5.87 22.56 -3.57
N GLN A 174 -6.00 21.23 -3.57
CA GLN A 174 -5.57 20.37 -2.49
C GLN A 174 -4.68 19.27 -3.03
N GLY A 175 -3.44 19.23 -2.54
CA GLY A 175 -2.47 18.20 -2.87
C GLY A 175 -1.45 18.03 -1.76
N GLU A 176 -0.53 17.08 -1.91
CA GLU A 176 0.52 16.81 -0.92
C GLU A 176 -0.08 16.48 0.45
N ILE A 177 -0.41 15.20 0.61
CA ILE A 177 -1.36 14.75 1.62
C ILE A 177 -0.72 13.74 2.58
N GLN A 178 -1.02 13.91 3.86
CA GLN A 178 -0.76 12.91 4.91
C GLN A 178 -2.09 12.51 5.57
N VAL A 179 -2.23 11.23 5.91
CA VAL A 179 -3.41 10.68 6.60
C VAL A 179 -2.96 9.82 7.77
N ALA A 180 -3.67 9.90 8.88
CA ALA A 180 -3.38 9.10 10.07
C ALA A 180 -4.66 8.65 10.77
N ALA A 181 -4.68 7.40 11.22
CA ALA A 181 -5.76 6.78 11.98
C ALA A 181 -5.46 6.81 13.49
N ASP A 182 -6.47 7.07 14.33
CA ASP A 182 -6.32 6.99 15.78
C ASP A 182 -5.99 5.53 16.16
N PRO A 183 -4.83 5.25 16.80
CA PRO A 183 -4.45 3.89 17.17
C PRO A 183 -5.40 3.21 18.17
N ARG A 184 -6.29 3.99 18.82
CA ARG A 184 -7.29 3.48 19.76
C ARG A 184 -8.66 3.22 19.11
N ASP A 185 -8.96 3.94 18.04
CA ASP A 185 -10.20 3.79 17.27
C ASP A 185 -9.94 4.16 15.79
N PRO A 186 -9.60 3.18 14.95
CA PRO A 186 -9.21 3.40 13.56
C PRO A 186 -10.38 3.83 12.65
N ARG A 187 -11.56 4.08 13.22
CA ARG A 187 -12.65 4.80 12.53
C ARG A 187 -12.46 6.32 12.60
N ARG A 188 -11.62 6.80 13.52
CA ARG A 188 -11.25 8.21 13.63
C ARG A 188 -10.02 8.46 12.78
N LEU A 189 -10.21 9.19 11.69
CA LEU A 189 -9.16 9.49 10.72
C LEU A 189 -8.98 11.00 10.65
N VAL A 190 -7.74 11.44 10.47
CA VAL A 190 -7.41 12.82 10.12
C VAL A 190 -6.47 12.82 8.94
N ALA A 191 -6.72 13.71 8.00
CA ALA A 191 -5.83 13.97 6.89
C ALA A 191 -5.54 15.48 6.81
N ALA A 192 -4.43 15.86 6.21
CA ALA A 192 -4.08 17.26 5.99
C ALA A 192 -3.40 17.42 4.63
N ALA A 193 -3.75 18.47 3.89
CA ALA A 193 -3.29 18.73 2.52
C ALA A 193 -2.89 20.19 2.34
N ASN A 194 -1.95 20.45 1.43
CA ASN A 194 -1.64 21.82 1.01
C ASN A 194 -2.90 22.46 0.43
N THR A 195 -3.05 23.77 0.62
CA THR A 195 -4.22 24.51 0.12
C THR A 195 -3.74 25.77 -0.56
N TRP A 196 -3.88 25.82 -1.88
CA TRP A 196 -3.46 26.95 -2.70
C TRP A 196 -4.64 27.51 -3.51
N ASP A 197 -4.66 28.83 -3.69
CA ASP A 197 -5.47 29.57 -4.67
C ASP A 197 -6.97 29.84 -4.40
N ASP A 198 -7.31 30.41 -3.24
CA ASP A 198 -8.30 31.51 -3.21
C ASP A 198 -8.00 32.54 -2.12
N MET A 199 -7.85 33.82 -2.51
CA MET A 199 -7.76 34.91 -1.55
C MET A 199 -9.15 35.17 -0.96
N GLY A 200 -9.43 34.55 0.18
CA GLY A 200 -10.68 34.66 0.92
C GLY A 200 -11.44 33.33 1.04
N GLY A 201 -10.78 32.21 0.70
CA GLY A 201 -11.28 30.86 0.85
C GLY A 201 -11.44 30.40 2.31
N THR A 202 -11.84 29.15 2.50
CA THR A 202 -12.20 28.61 3.83
C THR A 202 -11.02 28.65 4.80
N CYS A 203 -9.80 28.48 4.28
CA CYS A 203 -8.56 28.55 5.04
C CYS A 203 -7.88 29.92 5.04
N GLY A 204 -8.67 30.99 4.84
CA GLY A 204 -8.22 32.38 4.90
C GLY A 204 -7.54 32.85 3.62
N ASP A 205 -7.14 34.13 3.62
CA ASP A 205 -6.75 34.89 2.42
C ASP A 205 -5.53 34.33 1.66
N PHE A 206 -4.74 33.42 2.24
CA PHE A 206 -3.59 32.83 1.56
C PHE A 206 -3.57 31.30 1.62
N GLY A 207 -4.57 30.66 2.24
CA GLY A 207 -4.64 29.19 2.35
C GLY A 207 -3.78 28.61 3.47
N MET A 208 -4.26 28.65 4.71
CA MET A 208 -3.70 27.81 5.78
C MET A 208 -3.91 26.32 5.47
N GLN A 209 -3.13 25.46 6.13
CA GLN A 209 -3.19 24.00 5.93
C GLN A 209 -4.63 23.47 6.09
N ALA A 210 -5.15 22.82 5.05
CA ALA A 210 -6.40 22.09 5.13
C ALA A 210 -6.26 20.90 6.08
N VAL A 211 -7.31 20.65 6.84
CA VAL A 211 -7.47 19.46 7.66
C VAL A 211 -8.83 18.84 7.39
N PHE A 212 -8.84 17.53 7.26
CA PHE A 212 -10.02 16.71 7.04
C PHE A 212 -10.12 15.73 8.20
N TRP A 213 -11.33 15.47 8.68
CA TRP A 213 -11.52 14.45 9.69
C TRP A 213 -12.76 13.61 9.45
N SER A 214 -12.67 12.35 9.86
CA SER A 214 -13.74 11.38 9.83
C SER A 214 -13.86 10.70 11.20
N ALA A 215 -15.09 10.37 11.59
CA ALA A 215 -15.37 9.59 12.80
C ALA A 215 -16.00 8.21 12.49
N ASP A 216 -16.13 7.86 11.21
CA ASP A 216 -16.87 6.69 10.73
C ASP A 216 -16.06 5.82 9.75
N GLY A 217 -14.72 5.86 9.84
CA GLY A 217 -13.82 5.06 8.99
C GLY A 217 -13.62 5.65 7.60
N GLY A 218 -13.84 6.96 7.45
CA GLY A 218 -13.71 7.65 6.18
C GLY A 218 -14.91 7.47 5.26
N VAL A 219 -16.09 7.14 5.81
CA VAL A 219 -17.35 7.11 5.06
C VAL A 219 -17.86 8.53 4.82
N THR A 220 -17.75 9.40 5.83
CA THR A 220 -17.99 10.84 5.74
C THR A 220 -16.80 11.63 6.28
N TRP A 221 -16.61 12.83 5.74
CA TRP A 221 -15.50 13.71 6.05
C TRP A 221 -15.98 15.13 6.28
N GLN A 222 -15.34 15.82 7.22
CA GLN A 222 -15.54 17.25 7.44
C GLN A 222 -14.23 17.96 7.16
N TYR A 223 -14.30 19.24 6.79
CA TYR A 223 -13.16 20.04 6.40
C TYR A 223 -13.06 21.33 7.22
N GLY A 224 -11.82 21.77 7.40
CA GLY A 224 -11.44 22.95 8.17
C GLY A 224 -9.96 23.22 8.01
N CYS A 225 -9.40 24.03 8.91
CA CYS A 225 -8.03 24.52 8.77
C CYS A 225 -7.31 24.59 10.13
N VAL A 226 -5.99 24.51 10.08
CA VAL A 226 -5.14 24.76 11.25
C VAL A 226 -5.12 26.26 11.63
N PRO A 227 -4.71 26.61 12.86
CA PRO A 227 -4.64 28.01 13.30
C PRO A 227 -3.64 28.85 12.49
N ALA A 228 -3.96 30.14 12.34
CA ALA A 228 -3.07 31.14 11.74
C ALA A 228 -1.92 31.55 12.69
N GLU A 229 -0.96 32.32 12.19
CA GLU A 229 0.29 32.71 12.83
C GLU A 229 0.13 33.38 14.19
N GLY A 230 -0.93 34.19 14.36
CA GLY A 230 -1.20 34.89 15.61
C GLY A 230 -1.43 33.94 16.80
N ALA A 231 -1.94 32.73 16.55
CA ALA A 231 -2.12 31.71 17.58
C ALA A 231 -0.80 31.17 18.13
N TYR A 232 0.28 31.26 17.35
CA TYR A 232 1.64 30.84 17.71
C TYR A 232 2.48 31.98 18.30
N GLY A 233 1.91 33.18 18.43
CA GLY A 233 2.65 34.38 18.81
C GLY A 233 3.62 34.85 17.72
N LEU A 234 3.42 34.40 16.48
CA LEU A 234 4.15 34.86 15.31
C LEU A 234 3.39 36.02 14.64
N SER A 235 4.11 36.84 13.89
CA SER A 235 3.52 37.96 13.13
C SER A 235 4.25 38.08 11.81
N CYS A 236 3.54 37.80 10.71
CA CYS A 236 4.09 38.04 9.39
C CYS A 236 3.98 39.54 9.08
N SER A 237 5.10 40.19 8.79
CA SER A 237 5.11 41.60 8.34
C SER A 237 4.76 41.77 6.86
N GLY A 238 4.48 40.66 6.18
CA GLY A 238 4.23 40.55 4.76
C GLY A 238 2.80 40.77 4.32
N VAL A 239 2.48 40.26 3.14
CA VAL A 239 1.14 40.29 2.55
C VAL A 239 0.23 39.22 3.15
N GLY A 240 0.77 38.11 3.68
CA GLY A 240 0.00 37.12 4.44
C GLY A 240 0.75 35.81 4.69
N THR A 241 0.05 34.83 5.28
CA THR A 241 0.61 33.53 5.67
C THR A 241 -0.18 32.35 5.14
N PHE A 242 0.50 31.28 4.78
CA PHE A 242 -0.11 30.06 4.24
C PHE A 242 0.59 28.80 4.77
N GLY A 243 -0.10 27.66 4.69
CA GLY A 243 0.38 26.36 5.14
C GLY A 243 0.92 25.50 3.99
N SER A 244 1.96 24.74 4.24
CA SER A 244 2.45 23.71 3.32
C SER A 244 3.05 22.52 4.09
N ASP A 245 3.17 21.39 3.43
CA ASP A 245 3.80 20.15 3.86
C ASP A 245 3.37 19.62 5.23
N PRO A 246 2.13 19.12 5.33
CA PRO A 246 1.62 18.61 6.57
C PRO A 246 2.19 17.22 6.87
N ALA A 247 2.52 16.99 8.13
CA ALA A 247 2.78 15.68 8.70
C ALA A 247 1.83 15.44 9.88
N VAL A 248 1.09 14.33 9.83
CA VAL A 248 0.00 14.06 10.79
C VAL A 248 0.36 12.88 11.67
N SER A 249 0.16 12.99 12.99
CA SER A 249 0.34 11.87 13.91
C SER A 249 -0.62 11.93 15.09
N TRP A 250 -1.06 10.74 15.53
CA TRP A 250 -1.81 10.57 16.76
C TRP A 250 -0.88 10.19 17.91
N ASP A 251 -1.15 10.73 19.10
CA ASP A 251 -0.61 10.15 20.33
C ASP A 251 -1.49 8.98 20.80
N ASP A 252 -1.02 8.21 21.78
CA ASP A 252 -1.76 7.08 22.35
C ASP A 252 -2.80 7.52 23.41
N GLN A 253 -2.96 8.82 23.61
CA GLN A 253 -4.06 9.47 24.34
C GLN A 253 -5.15 9.97 23.35
N GLY A 254 -4.95 9.67 22.07
CA GLY A 254 -5.64 10.13 20.86
C GLY A 254 -6.08 11.58 20.87
N ASN A 255 -5.11 12.42 21.21
CA ASN A 255 -4.94 13.69 20.53
C ASN A 255 -4.27 13.44 19.17
N VAL A 256 -4.53 14.32 18.22
CA VAL A 256 -3.92 14.32 16.90
C VAL A 256 -3.18 15.62 16.71
N PHE A 257 -2.03 15.55 16.05
CA PHE A 257 -1.12 16.65 15.80
C PHE A 257 -0.88 16.77 14.30
N VAL A 258 -0.80 18.00 13.83
CA VAL A 258 -0.41 18.35 12.46
C VAL A 258 0.80 19.26 12.60
N GLU A 259 1.97 18.75 12.22
CA GLU A 259 3.12 19.60 11.93
C GLU A 259 3.03 20.08 10.49
N TYR A 260 3.36 21.33 10.24
CA TYR A 260 3.33 21.90 8.89
C TYR A 260 4.30 23.08 8.79
N MET A 261 4.71 23.37 7.56
CA MET A 261 5.37 24.61 7.22
C MET A 261 4.38 25.76 7.25
N MET A 262 4.69 26.80 8.02
CA MET A 262 3.99 28.08 7.99
C MET A 262 4.83 29.11 7.25
N LEU A 263 4.36 29.48 6.07
CA LEU A 263 5.04 30.36 5.15
C LEU A 263 4.50 31.79 5.34
N CYS A 264 5.40 32.76 5.42
CA CYS A 264 5.09 34.18 5.45
C CYS A 264 5.53 34.80 4.13
N ALA A 265 4.55 35.21 3.31
CA ALA A 265 4.80 35.95 2.09
C ALA A 265 5.17 37.40 2.44
N HIS A 266 6.45 37.68 2.67
CA HIS A 266 6.93 39.02 2.98
C HIS A 266 6.73 39.99 1.81
N SER A 267 6.87 39.47 0.58
CA SER A 267 6.46 40.12 -0.67
C SER A 267 6.08 39.04 -1.69
N SER A 268 5.69 39.41 -2.92
CA SER A 268 5.35 38.45 -3.98
C SER A 268 6.50 37.53 -4.41
N THR A 269 7.74 37.82 -4.00
CA THR A 269 8.93 37.04 -4.35
C THR A 269 9.80 36.70 -3.14
N ASP A 270 9.37 37.05 -1.93
CA ASP A 270 10.12 36.81 -0.70
C ASP A 270 9.23 36.04 0.27
N ILE A 271 9.45 34.73 0.33
CA ILE A 271 8.73 33.82 1.20
C ILE A 271 9.65 33.39 2.33
N ARG A 272 9.13 33.41 3.55
CA ARG A 272 9.86 33.03 4.76
C ARG A 272 9.22 31.83 5.43
N PHE A 273 10.03 30.99 6.05
CA PHE A 273 9.60 29.65 6.48
C PHE A 273 9.65 29.49 7.99
N ALA A 274 8.69 28.74 8.52
CA ALA A 274 8.64 28.28 9.90
C ALA A 274 8.04 26.87 9.91
N ILE A 275 8.38 26.07 10.91
CA ILE A 275 7.78 24.76 11.17
C ILE A 275 7.04 24.86 12.49
N VAL A 276 5.75 24.55 12.47
CA VAL A 276 4.84 24.70 13.60
C VAL A 276 3.98 23.46 13.77
N VAL A 277 3.43 23.28 14.97
CA VAL A 277 2.59 22.13 15.32
C VAL A 277 1.26 22.62 15.84
N ALA A 278 0.17 22.15 15.23
CA ALA A 278 -1.19 22.26 15.74
C ALA A 278 -1.61 20.97 16.46
N LYS A 279 -2.51 21.09 17.44
CA LYS A 279 -3.09 19.96 18.17
C LYS A 279 -4.61 20.00 18.15
N SER A 280 -5.23 18.84 17.99
CA SER A 280 -6.64 18.61 18.24
C SER A 280 -6.84 17.52 19.30
N SER A 281 -7.70 17.77 20.28
CA SER A 281 -8.09 16.82 21.33
C SER A 281 -9.48 16.21 21.10
N ASN A 282 -10.13 16.52 19.98
CA ASN A 282 -11.48 16.06 19.62
C ASN A 282 -11.51 15.39 18.24
N GLY A 283 -10.39 14.80 17.83
CA GLY A 283 -10.28 14.01 16.61
C GLY A 283 -10.36 14.81 15.32
N GLY A 284 -9.74 16.00 15.29
CA GLY A 284 -9.61 16.82 14.10
C GLY A 284 -10.68 17.90 13.93
N ALA A 285 -11.72 17.91 14.76
CA ALA A 285 -12.83 18.86 14.63
C ALA A 285 -12.45 20.32 14.99
N THR A 286 -11.54 20.52 15.95
CA THR A 286 -11.00 21.84 16.27
C THR A 286 -9.51 21.77 16.58
N TRP A 287 -8.77 22.81 16.23
CA TRP A 287 -7.32 22.88 16.35
C TRP A 287 -6.85 24.08 17.17
N ALA A 288 -5.79 23.88 17.95
CA ALA A 288 -5.09 24.92 18.69
C ALA A 288 -3.60 24.87 18.38
N ALA A 289 -2.93 26.02 18.46
CA ALA A 289 -1.47 26.08 18.36
C ALA A 289 -0.85 25.27 19.51
N GLN A 290 0.08 24.37 19.18
CA GLN A 290 0.78 23.54 20.15
C GLN A 290 2.20 24.03 20.38
N GLY A 291 2.96 24.31 19.31
CA GLY A 291 4.34 24.77 19.44
C GLY A 291 4.94 25.25 18.13
N VAL A 292 6.05 25.98 18.24
CA VAL A 292 6.91 26.36 17.12
C VAL A 292 8.18 25.53 17.21
N VAL A 293 8.42 24.67 16.21
CA VAL A 293 9.67 23.90 16.10
C VAL A 293 10.80 24.85 15.76
N LYS A 294 10.58 25.63 14.70
CA LYS A 294 11.51 26.67 14.24
C LYS A 294 10.75 27.78 13.54
N SER A 295 11.19 29.03 13.73
CA SER A 295 10.81 30.12 12.84
C SER A 295 12.06 30.79 12.30
N SER A 296 12.17 30.81 10.97
CA SER A 296 13.25 31.45 10.24
C SER A 296 12.77 32.70 9.51
N TRP A 297 11.65 33.27 9.96
CA TRP A 297 11.11 34.51 9.39
C TRP A 297 12.05 35.71 9.52
N ALA A 298 12.84 35.75 10.59
CA ALA A 298 13.81 36.81 10.81
C ALA A 298 15.15 36.57 10.09
N THR A 299 15.57 35.31 9.93
CA THR A 299 16.87 34.96 9.32
C THR A 299 16.78 34.80 7.82
N GLY A 300 15.63 34.36 7.33
CA GLY A 300 15.42 34.02 5.93
C GLY A 300 15.93 32.64 5.53
N ASP A 301 16.30 31.80 6.50
CA ASP A 301 16.63 30.41 6.22
C ASP A 301 15.40 29.70 5.63
N LEU A 302 15.65 28.84 4.66
CA LEU A 302 14.66 27.98 4.04
C LEU A 302 14.50 26.75 4.94
N GLU A 303 13.31 26.58 5.53
CA GLU A 303 12.92 25.40 6.29
C GLU A 303 11.88 24.65 5.44
N ASP A 304 12.25 23.49 4.92
CA ASP A 304 11.49 22.66 3.97
C ASP A 304 12.32 21.38 3.81
N LYS A 305 11.86 20.15 3.93
CA LYS A 305 10.51 19.61 4.08
C LYS A 305 10.40 18.82 5.37
N ASN A 306 9.32 18.94 6.13
CA ASN A 306 9.21 18.29 7.43
C ASN A 306 8.48 16.94 7.41
N PHE A 307 8.88 16.05 8.33
CA PHE A 307 8.13 14.86 8.72
C PHE A 307 8.07 14.73 10.23
N TYR A 308 7.02 14.08 10.72
CA TYR A 308 6.64 14.09 12.13
C TYR A 308 6.31 12.70 12.64
N ALA A 309 6.78 12.37 13.85
CA ALA A 309 6.46 11.12 14.52
C ALA A 309 6.27 11.30 16.02
N ILE A 310 5.41 10.46 16.61
CA ILE A 310 5.21 10.38 18.06
C ILE A 310 5.54 8.97 18.53
N ASP A 311 6.40 8.87 19.54
CA ASP A 311 6.62 7.62 20.26
C ASP A 311 5.36 7.23 21.02
N THR A 312 4.66 6.23 20.49
CA THR A 312 3.39 5.75 21.05
C THR A 312 3.53 4.35 21.65
N PHE A 313 4.77 3.89 21.89
CA PHE A 313 5.03 2.54 22.40
C PHE A 313 5.18 2.57 23.92
N PRO A 314 4.27 1.90 24.68
CA PRO A 314 4.35 1.89 26.14
C PRO A 314 5.61 1.22 26.71
N THR A 315 6.31 0.42 25.89
CA THR A 315 7.59 -0.22 26.23
C THR A 315 8.79 0.70 26.05
N SER A 316 8.63 1.81 25.32
CA SER A 316 9.70 2.76 25.08
C SER A 316 10.00 3.58 26.35
N PRO A 317 11.28 3.81 26.71
CA PRO A 317 11.65 4.75 27.75
C PRO A 317 11.38 6.22 27.36
N PHE A 318 11.06 6.48 26.09
CA PHE A 318 10.73 7.80 25.55
C PHE A 318 9.26 7.91 25.10
N HIS A 319 8.40 7.01 25.58
CA HIS A 319 6.96 7.03 25.34
C HIS A 319 6.36 8.44 25.52
N GLY A 320 5.58 8.88 24.53
CA GLY A 320 4.99 10.22 24.44
C GLY A 320 5.94 11.31 23.92
N ARG A 321 7.18 10.98 23.52
CA ARG A 321 8.10 11.94 22.90
C ARG A 321 7.71 12.21 21.45
N HIS A 322 7.78 13.47 21.05
CA HIS A 322 7.54 13.89 19.67
C HIS A 322 8.87 14.14 18.98
N TYR A 323 8.92 13.85 17.68
CA TYR A 323 10.09 13.96 16.83
C TYR A 323 9.72 14.63 15.51
N THR A 324 10.63 15.43 15.00
CA THR A 324 10.54 16.00 13.66
C THR A 324 11.92 16.04 13.02
N CYS A 325 11.94 15.90 11.71
CA CYS A 325 13.10 16.13 10.87
C CYS A 325 12.67 17.03 9.72
N TRP A 326 13.59 17.84 9.23
CA TRP A 326 13.33 18.73 8.10
C TRP A 326 14.63 19.24 7.50
N ASP A 327 14.60 19.74 6.27
CA ASP A 327 15.76 20.41 5.72
C ASP A 327 15.83 21.91 6.08
N ARG A 328 17.02 22.37 6.47
CA ARG A 328 17.37 23.79 6.54
C ARG A 328 18.50 24.11 5.57
N ASN A 329 18.18 24.88 4.54
CA ASN A 329 19.14 25.32 3.52
C ASN A 329 19.96 24.15 2.94
N ASN A 330 19.31 23.04 2.63
CA ASN A 330 19.91 21.79 2.13
C ASN A 330 20.84 21.06 3.12
N ASN A 331 20.57 21.19 4.41
CA ASN A 331 21.12 20.40 5.50
C ASN A 331 20.00 19.89 6.43
N GLU A 332 19.84 18.57 6.48
CA GLU A 332 18.83 17.89 7.29
C GLU A 332 19.02 18.11 8.80
N LYS A 333 17.92 18.49 9.43
CA LYS A 333 17.78 18.83 10.84
C LYS A 333 16.90 17.83 11.54
N PHE A 334 17.03 17.81 12.85
CA PHE A 334 16.18 17.02 13.72
C PHE A 334 15.83 17.81 14.96
N ALA A 335 14.64 17.60 15.50
CA ALA A 335 14.28 18.08 16.82
C ALA A 335 13.39 17.07 17.55
N TYR A 336 13.43 17.12 18.88
CA TYR A 336 12.53 16.35 19.72
C TYR A 336 11.88 17.23 20.79
N SER A 337 10.68 16.82 21.22
CA SER A 337 9.94 17.47 22.30
C SER A 337 9.60 16.49 23.41
N THR A 338 9.91 16.87 24.65
CA THR A 338 9.63 16.09 25.86
C THR A 338 8.35 16.53 26.58
N ASN A 339 7.61 17.47 26.02
CA ASN A 339 6.42 18.06 26.63
C ASN A 339 5.25 18.18 25.65
N GLY A 340 5.01 17.12 24.88
CA GLY A 340 3.84 17.02 24.00
C GLY A 340 3.89 17.95 22.78
N GLY A 341 5.08 18.29 22.28
CA GLY A 341 5.26 19.19 21.14
C GLY A 341 5.19 20.69 21.48
N ALA A 342 5.16 21.06 22.77
CA ALA A 342 5.06 22.47 23.17
C ALA A 342 6.37 23.25 22.98
N THR A 343 7.51 22.62 23.30
CA THR A 343 8.85 23.18 23.08
C THR A 343 9.78 22.12 22.51
N TRP A 344 10.75 22.55 21.70
CA TRP A 344 11.60 21.67 20.90
C TRP A 344 13.08 21.86 21.21
N THR A 345 13.83 20.76 21.17
CA THR A 345 15.29 20.75 21.22
C THR A 345 15.82 20.33 19.86
N GLU A 346 16.41 21.27 19.13
CA GLU A 346 17.07 21.04 17.84
C GLU A 346 18.42 20.32 18.06
N VAL A 347 18.71 19.34 17.20
CA VAL A 347 19.95 18.56 17.14
C VAL A 347 20.33 18.41 15.68
N ASP A 348 21.59 18.68 15.33
CA ASP A 348 22.07 18.42 13.97
C ASP A 348 22.21 16.92 13.73
N LEU A 349 21.69 16.45 12.59
CA LEU A 349 22.00 15.12 12.10
C LEU A 349 23.45 15.10 11.61
N PRO A 350 24.17 13.98 11.83
CA PRO A 350 25.54 13.88 11.37
C PRO A 350 25.57 13.84 9.84
N ALA A 351 26.43 14.67 9.25
CA ALA A 351 26.64 14.65 7.80
C ALA A 351 27.33 13.34 7.38
N PRO A 352 26.90 12.68 6.29
CA PRO A 352 27.61 11.54 5.73
C PRO A 352 29.03 11.93 5.30
N ALA A 353 29.99 11.00 5.43
CA ALA A 353 31.35 11.25 5.00
C ALA A 353 31.43 11.50 3.48
N SER A 354 31.64 12.77 3.12
CA SER A 354 32.20 13.28 1.86
C SER A 354 31.56 12.85 0.53
N TYR A 355 30.28 13.15 0.26
CA TYR A 355 29.73 13.18 -1.12
C TYR A 355 28.47 14.03 -1.18
N GLY A 356 28.37 15.02 -2.06
CA GLY A 356 27.18 15.88 -2.19
C GLY A 356 27.17 17.11 -1.26
N SER A 357 26.27 18.06 -1.49
CA SER A 357 26.16 19.32 -0.76
C SER A 357 24.74 19.65 -0.27
N HIS A 358 23.76 18.81 -0.59
CA HIS A 358 22.34 19.04 -0.30
C HIS A 358 21.75 17.77 0.32
N ASP A 359 21.20 17.84 1.52
CA ASP A 359 20.40 16.79 2.16
C ASP A 359 18.92 17.20 2.13
N LEU A 360 18.02 16.31 1.71
CA LEU A 360 16.58 16.57 1.57
C LEU A 360 15.73 15.30 1.77
N GLY A 361 14.45 15.49 2.08
CA GLY A 361 13.43 14.44 2.05
C GLY A 361 13.56 13.41 3.18
N CYS A 362 13.83 13.87 4.41
CA CYS A 362 13.89 12.98 5.55
C CYS A 362 12.55 12.31 5.88
N ASP A 363 12.59 11.16 6.56
CA ASP A 363 11.43 10.53 7.20
C ASP A 363 11.83 9.77 8.48
N ILE A 364 10.89 9.54 9.39
CA ILE A 364 11.13 9.02 10.75
C ILE A 364 10.36 7.74 11.02
N ALA A 365 11.04 6.73 11.56
CA ALA A 365 10.42 5.58 12.21
C ALA A 365 10.86 5.45 13.67
N VAL A 366 9.93 5.10 14.57
CA VAL A 366 10.21 4.87 15.99
C VAL A 366 10.02 3.39 16.30
N ALA A 367 11.05 2.74 16.82
CA ALA A 367 10.99 1.36 17.28
C ALA A 367 10.36 1.27 18.69
N ASP A 368 9.77 0.13 19.01
CA ASP A 368 9.09 -0.13 20.28
C ASP A 368 10.01 -0.15 21.51
N ASP A 369 11.33 -0.16 21.30
CA ASP A 369 12.37 0.03 22.33
C ASP A 369 12.80 1.50 22.52
N GLY A 370 12.20 2.43 21.77
CA GLY A 370 12.50 3.86 21.79
C GLY A 370 13.66 4.28 20.88
N THR A 371 14.20 3.38 20.07
CA THR A 371 15.15 3.75 19.01
C THR A 371 14.46 4.56 17.93
N VAL A 372 15.00 5.73 17.61
CA VAL A 372 14.53 6.59 16.52
C VAL A 372 15.39 6.36 15.30
N HIS A 373 14.76 6.22 14.14
CA HIS A 373 15.36 5.95 12.85
C HIS A 373 15.05 7.10 11.90
N VAL A 374 16.06 7.62 11.20
CA VAL A 374 15.89 8.66 10.19
C VAL A 374 16.58 8.23 8.91
N ALA A 375 15.86 8.32 7.80
CA ALA A 375 16.42 8.21 6.45
C ALA A 375 16.24 9.54 5.72
N TRP A 376 17.13 9.87 4.80
CA TRP A 376 17.06 11.07 3.95
C TRP A 376 17.91 10.85 2.71
N ASP A 377 17.75 11.71 1.71
CA ASP A 377 18.54 11.68 0.49
C ASP A 377 19.56 12.81 0.44
N ARG A 378 20.67 12.53 -0.23
CA ARG A 378 21.77 13.47 -0.42
C ARG A 378 22.14 13.59 -1.88
N TYR A 379 22.36 14.82 -2.34
CA TYR A 379 22.65 15.18 -3.72
C TYR A 379 23.98 15.91 -3.89
N LEU A 380 24.57 15.75 -5.07
CA LEU A 380 25.61 16.64 -5.57
C LEU A 380 25.04 17.62 -6.59
N CYS A 381 24.84 18.87 -6.19
CA CYS A 381 24.31 19.94 -7.05
C CYS A 381 25.36 21.05 -7.22
N PRO A 382 26.29 20.94 -8.19
CA PRO A 382 27.28 21.98 -8.46
C PRO A 382 26.68 23.22 -9.16
N SER A 383 25.45 23.10 -9.67
CA SER A 383 24.63 24.16 -10.29
C SER A 383 23.15 23.86 -10.01
N THR A 384 22.23 24.43 -10.80
CA THR A 384 20.79 24.13 -10.77
C THR A 384 20.44 22.69 -11.18
N SER A 385 21.41 21.88 -11.58
CA SER A 385 21.21 20.46 -11.91
C SER A 385 22.00 19.59 -10.94
N CYS A 386 21.30 18.63 -10.34
CA CYS A 386 21.87 17.69 -9.39
C CYS A 386 22.35 16.39 -10.06
N THR A 387 23.24 15.69 -9.38
CA THR A 387 23.83 14.39 -9.76
C THR A 387 24.11 13.57 -8.50
N ASP A 388 24.40 12.28 -8.65
CA ASP A 388 24.87 11.39 -7.56
C ASP A 388 23.96 11.43 -6.32
N GLN A 389 22.65 11.20 -6.54
CA GLN A 389 21.68 11.08 -5.45
C GLN A 389 21.86 9.75 -4.70
N ARG A 390 21.85 9.80 -3.37
CA ARG A 390 21.99 8.64 -2.49
C ARG A 390 21.11 8.77 -1.25
N MET A 391 20.48 7.67 -0.86
CA MET A 391 19.77 7.57 0.42
C MET A 391 20.73 7.19 1.54
N TYR A 392 20.66 7.90 2.65
CA TYR A 392 21.37 7.63 3.89
C TYR A 392 20.41 7.33 5.05
N TYR A 393 20.96 6.72 6.08
CA TYR A 393 20.23 6.34 7.29
C TYR A 393 21.08 6.62 8.53
N THR A 394 20.43 7.08 9.61
CA THR A 394 21.01 7.11 10.95
C THR A 394 19.97 6.75 12.01
N ARG A 395 20.44 6.46 13.23
CA ARG A 395 19.57 6.14 14.37
C ARG A 395 20.04 6.77 15.67
N SER A 396 19.10 6.96 16.58
CA SER A 396 19.32 7.41 17.95
C SER A 396 18.71 6.43 18.94
N THR A 397 19.50 5.95 19.90
CA THR A 397 19.03 5.05 20.98
C THR A 397 18.76 5.80 22.30
N ASN A 398 18.83 7.13 22.29
CA ASN A 398 18.59 7.98 23.46
C ASN A 398 17.51 9.04 23.19
N GLY A 399 16.53 8.70 22.35
CA GLY A 399 15.37 9.53 22.05
C GLY A 399 15.73 10.83 21.32
N GLY A 400 16.66 10.76 20.36
CA GLY A 400 16.99 11.86 19.47
C GLY A 400 18.11 12.80 19.93
N GLN A 401 18.78 12.50 21.05
CA GLN A 401 19.84 13.39 21.59
C GLN A 401 21.17 13.26 20.85
N THR A 402 21.55 12.04 20.47
CA THR A 402 22.75 11.76 19.68
C THR A 402 22.47 10.70 18.65
N TRP A 403 23.23 10.75 17.55
CA TRP A 403 23.00 9.94 16.36
C TRP A 403 24.23 9.11 15.98
N SER A 404 24.00 7.93 15.42
CA SER A 404 25.06 7.12 14.83
C SER A 404 25.69 7.78 13.60
N THR A 405 26.85 7.32 13.17
CA THR A 405 27.39 7.67 11.85
C THR A 405 26.41 7.24 10.75
N PRO A 406 26.12 8.09 9.74
CA PRO A 406 25.23 7.73 8.65
C PRO A 406 25.73 6.52 7.86
N VAL A 407 24.80 5.67 7.45
CA VAL A 407 25.04 4.46 6.64
C VAL A 407 24.35 4.63 5.27
N PRO A 408 25.03 4.33 4.14
CA PRO A 408 24.38 4.37 2.83
C PRO A 408 23.35 3.26 2.68
N VAL A 409 22.19 3.60 2.15
CA VAL A 409 21.05 2.71 1.95
C VAL A 409 20.90 2.36 0.47
N HIS A 410 20.94 3.36 -0.41
CA HIS A 410 20.76 3.22 -1.84
C HIS A 410 21.52 4.30 -2.62
N ASN A 411 22.00 3.93 -3.82
CA ASN A 411 22.54 4.88 -4.80
C ASN A 411 21.58 4.85 -5.98
N TYR A 412 20.98 5.99 -6.30
CA TYR A 412 19.95 6.10 -7.32
C TYR A 412 20.55 6.10 -8.72
N LEU A 413 19.79 5.58 -9.69
CA LEU A 413 20.09 5.67 -11.11
C LEU A 413 19.39 6.87 -11.78
N LEU A 414 18.20 7.23 -11.31
CA LEU A 414 17.59 8.54 -11.52
C LEU A 414 18.21 9.58 -10.57
N THR A 415 18.01 10.86 -10.87
CA THR A 415 18.41 11.93 -9.94
C THR A 415 17.34 13.01 -9.98
N GLY A 416 16.76 13.32 -8.83
CA GLY A 416 15.87 14.47 -8.69
C GLY A 416 16.61 15.78 -8.98
N PHE A 417 15.86 16.80 -9.38
CA PHE A 417 16.36 18.12 -9.74
C PHE A 417 17.45 18.08 -10.85
N SER A 418 17.32 17.16 -11.81
CA SER A 418 18.34 16.93 -12.85
C SER A 418 17.81 16.98 -14.29
N GLY A 419 16.50 17.06 -14.49
CA GLY A 419 15.84 17.13 -15.79
C GLY A 419 15.45 15.76 -16.37
N ASN A 420 15.74 14.65 -15.70
CA ASN A 420 15.40 13.30 -16.18
C ASN A 420 14.23 12.65 -15.41
N GLU A 421 13.69 13.36 -14.43
CA GLU A 421 12.61 12.99 -13.53
C GLU A 421 11.22 13.50 -14.02
N PHE A 422 11.08 13.89 -15.28
CA PHE A 422 9.85 14.50 -15.82
C PHE A 422 9.12 13.54 -16.79
N PRO A 423 8.43 12.49 -16.31
CA PRO A 423 7.59 11.65 -17.16
C PRO A 423 6.35 12.42 -17.63
N PRO A 424 5.63 11.99 -18.68
CA PRO A 424 4.37 12.63 -19.13
C PRO A 424 3.34 12.85 -18.01
N ALA A 425 3.21 11.89 -17.08
CA ALA A 425 2.36 12.00 -15.90
C ALA A 425 2.81 13.07 -14.87
N GLN A 426 4.01 13.63 -15.00
CA GLN A 426 4.45 14.69 -14.10
C GLN A 426 5.50 15.57 -14.77
N ASN A 427 5.14 16.04 -15.96
CA ASN A 427 6.05 16.69 -16.90
C ASN A 427 6.42 18.13 -16.55
N GLU A 428 5.78 18.73 -15.55
CA GLU A 428 6.06 20.09 -15.07
C GLU A 428 6.70 20.08 -13.69
N ARG A 429 6.13 19.34 -12.72
CA ARG A 429 6.68 19.22 -11.36
C ARG A 429 7.85 18.25 -11.27
N GLY A 430 7.85 17.20 -12.08
CA GLY A 430 8.76 16.07 -11.94
C GLY A 430 8.36 15.11 -10.82
N ILE A 431 8.88 13.88 -10.86
CA ILE A 431 8.69 12.89 -9.79
C ILE A 431 9.74 13.09 -8.70
N SER A 432 9.30 13.15 -7.45
CA SER A 432 10.18 13.02 -6.31
C SER A 432 10.62 11.55 -6.18
N LEU A 433 11.89 11.35 -5.82
CA LEU A 433 12.50 10.03 -5.64
C LEU A 433 12.68 9.65 -4.16
N PHE A 434 12.42 10.62 -3.25
CA PHE A 434 12.38 10.38 -1.81
C PHE A 434 11.30 9.34 -1.50
N GLY A 435 11.51 8.59 -0.43
CA GLY A 435 10.48 7.68 0.09
C GLY A 435 10.52 7.64 1.61
N SER A 436 9.73 6.74 2.19
CA SER A 436 9.53 6.64 3.64
C SER A 436 10.29 5.48 4.26
N ILE A 437 10.46 5.57 5.59
CA ILE A 437 11.03 4.53 6.45
C ILE A 437 9.96 4.02 7.44
N ALA A 438 9.93 2.70 7.63
CA ALA A 438 9.07 2.07 8.62
C ALA A 438 9.83 0.97 9.38
N VAL A 439 9.34 0.61 10.56
CA VAL A 439 9.92 -0.44 11.40
C VAL A 439 8.83 -1.38 11.90
N ASP A 440 9.02 -2.69 11.71
CA ASP A 440 8.10 -3.69 12.25
C ASP A 440 8.17 -3.69 13.78
N ASN A 441 7.14 -3.13 14.41
CA ASN A 441 6.94 -3.11 15.86
C ASN A 441 5.95 -4.17 16.36
N SER A 442 5.56 -5.13 15.51
CA SER A 442 4.67 -6.22 15.88
C SER A 442 5.36 -7.25 16.77
N GLY A 443 4.60 -8.18 17.34
CA GLY A 443 5.15 -9.38 17.96
C GLY A 443 5.58 -10.48 16.97
N GLY A 444 5.55 -10.18 15.67
CA GLY A 444 5.75 -11.14 14.59
C GLY A 444 7.21 -11.53 14.34
N PRO A 445 7.44 -12.45 13.40
CA PRO A 445 8.78 -12.97 13.09
C PRO A 445 9.72 -11.93 12.49
N CYS A 446 9.21 -10.80 11.98
CA CYS A 446 10.01 -9.74 11.37
C CYS A 446 10.28 -8.56 12.33
N ARG A 447 9.86 -8.65 13.61
CA ARG A 447 10.00 -7.56 14.60
C ARG A 447 11.41 -6.95 14.59
N GLY A 448 11.48 -5.63 14.52
CA GLY A 448 12.70 -4.83 14.45
C GLY A 448 13.30 -4.74 13.04
N THR A 449 12.67 -5.34 12.02
CA THR A 449 13.08 -5.15 10.63
C THR A 449 12.71 -3.74 10.19
N LEU A 450 13.69 -3.03 9.63
CA LEU A 450 13.49 -1.74 8.99
C LEU A 450 13.19 -1.93 7.52
N TYR A 451 12.33 -1.06 6.99
CA TYR A 451 11.94 -1.02 5.59
C TYR A 451 12.06 0.42 5.10
N VAL A 452 12.57 0.60 3.89
CA VAL A 452 12.60 1.89 3.19
C VAL A 452 12.07 1.70 1.79
N THR A 453 11.22 2.61 1.34
CA THR A 453 10.73 2.64 -0.05
C THR A 453 11.36 3.77 -0.84
N TYR A 454 11.39 3.65 -2.16
CA TYR A 454 11.90 4.68 -3.07
C TYR A 454 11.48 4.39 -4.51
N THR A 455 11.58 5.41 -5.36
CA THR A 455 11.38 5.32 -6.80
C THR A 455 12.72 5.40 -7.54
N ASP A 456 12.96 4.48 -8.48
CA ASP A 456 14.16 4.51 -9.34
C ASP A 456 13.93 3.74 -10.66
N VAL A 457 14.87 3.83 -11.60
CA VAL A 457 14.89 3.00 -12.81
C VAL A 457 15.69 1.71 -12.61
N ALA A 458 15.37 0.67 -13.38
CA ALA A 458 16.08 -0.61 -13.30
C ALA A 458 17.44 -0.62 -14.01
N THR A 459 17.68 0.32 -14.93
CA THR A 459 18.89 0.35 -15.78
C THR A 459 19.44 1.77 -15.86
N ALA A 460 20.76 1.91 -15.73
CA ALA A 460 21.42 3.20 -15.79
C ALA A 460 21.18 3.90 -17.14
N GLY A 461 20.86 5.19 -17.10
CA GLY A 461 20.54 5.98 -18.29
C GLY A 461 19.12 5.80 -18.84
N ALA A 462 18.27 5.01 -18.17
CA ALA A 462 16.85 4.95 -18.49
C ALA A 462 16.12 6.24 -18.05
N SER A 463 14.99 6.51 -18.70
CA SER A 463 14.12 7.65 -18.39
C SER A 463 13.15 7.33 -17.24
N ALA A 464 12.69 8.36 -16.53
CA ALA A 464 11.63 8.24 -15.51
C ALA A 464 10.33 7.59 -16.01
N VAL A 465 10.09 7.56 -17.33
CA VAL A 465 8.99 6.79 -17.98
C VAL A 465 9.05 5.28 -17.69
N THR A 466 10.16 4.80 -17.15
CA THR A 466 10.37 3.39 -16.77
C THR A 466 10.68 3.23 -15.29
N ALA A 467 10.41 4.28 -14.49
CA ALA A 467 10.64 4.28 -13.06
C ALA A 467 9.71 3.27 -12.36
N ASN A 468 10.25 2.62 -11.34
CA ASN A 468 9.59 1.60 -10.55
C ASN A 468 9.69 1.93 -9.07
N VAL A 469 8.81 1.33 -8.28
CA VAL A 469 8.84 1.42 -6.82
C VAL A 469 9.59 0.22 -6.24
N TYR A 470 10.47 0.49 -5.31
CA TYR A 470 11.28 -0.51 -4.63
C TYR A 470 11.14 -0.42 -3.12
N VAL A 471 11.42 -1.54 -2.45
CA VAL A 471 11.63 -1.61 -1.00
C VAL A 471 12.98 -2.26 -0.71
N ARG A 472 13.76 -1.65 0.17
CA ARG A 472 14.93 -2.26 0.84
C ARG A 472 14.59 -2.56 2.28
N ARG A 473 15.23 -3.59 2.85
CA ARG A 473 15.06 -3.95 4.25
C ARG A 473 16.39 -4.09 4.99
N SER A 474 16.35 -3.92 6.30
CA SER A 474 17.47 -4.18 7.21
C SER A 474 17.00 -4.99 8.41
N THR A 475 17.70 -6.08 8.72
CA THR A 475 17.39 -6.97 9.85
C THR A 475 18.41 -6.86 10.99
N ASN A 476 19.26 -5.84 10.97
CA ASN A 476 20.30 -5.59 11.98
C ASN A 476 20.26 -4.14 12.52
N GLY A 477 19.06 -3.57 12.58
CA GLY A 477 18.83 -2.20 13.06
C GLY A 477 19.50 -1.14 12.19
N GLY A 478 19.56 -1.35 10.87
CA GLY A 478 20.04 -0.36 9.90
C GLY A 478 21.56 -0.34 9.69
N GLY A 479 22.29 -1.30 10.26
CA GLY A 479 23.74 -1.43 10.05
C GLY A 479 24.11 -1.84 8.62
N SER A 480 23.23 -2.56 7.92
CA SER A 480 23.36 -2.90 6.50
C SER A 480 21.99 -3.16 5.88
N TRP A 481 21.90 -2.99 4.56
CA TRP A 481 20.65 -3.12 3.80
C TRP A 481 20.74 -4.21 2.72
N PHE A 482 19.67 -4.98 2.56
CA PHE A 482 19.54 -5.93 1.45
C PHE A 482 19.33 -5.20 0.12
N ALA A 483 19.48 -5.92 -1.00
CA ALA A 483 19.15 -5.40 -2.31
C ALA A 483 17.65 -5.02 -2.39
N GLY A 484 17.34 -3.99 -3.19
CA GLY A 484 15.97 -3.54 -3.38
C GLY A 484 15.13 -4.57 -4.12
N VAL A 485 13.90 -4.76 -3.64
CA VAL A 485 12.87 -5.60 -4.25
C VAL A 485 11.87 -4.68 -4.95
N ARG A 486 11.61 -4.91 -6.24
CA ARG A 486 10.57 -4.18 -6.99
C ARG A 486 9.19 -4.54 -6.42
N VAL A 487 8.40 -3.51 -6.08
CA VAL A 487 7.05 -3.64 -5.51
C VAL A 487 6.01 -3.82 -6.60
N ASN A 488 6.09 -2.99 -7.64
CA ASN A 488 5.20 -3.06 -8.78
C ASN A 488 5.48 -4.30 -9.64
N ASN A 489 4.41 -5.01 -10.04
CA ASN A 489 4.46 -6.27 -10.78
C ASN A 489 3.97 -6.17 -12.23
N ASP A 490 3.87 -4.96 -12.77
CA ASP A 490 3.48 -4.74 -14.15
C ASP A 490 4.51 -5.31 -15.14
N THR A 491 3.98 -5.80 -16.27
CA THR A 491 4.75 -6.49 -17.33
C THR A 491 5.05 -5.59 -18.53
N THR A 492 4.57 -4.36 -18.49
CA THR A 492 4.72 -3.34 -19.53
C THR A 492 5.96 -2.49 -19.25
N THR A 493 6.56 -1.92 -20.29
CA THR A 493 7.90 -1.29 -20.19
C THR A 493 7.89 0.21 -20.43
N ALA A 494 6.72 0.86 -20.45
CA ALA A 494 6.57 2.28 -20.76
C ALA A 494 5.51 2.92 -19.83
N ASN A 495 5.67 2.68 -18.53
CA ASN A 495 4.82 3.21 -17.48
C ASN A 495 5.69 3.72 -16.34
N THR A 496 5.31 4.86 -15.77
CA THR A 496 5.92 5.45 -14.60
C THR A 496 5.21 4.98 -13.32
N GLN A 497 5.99 4.47 -12.36
CA GLN A 497 5.56 4.31 -10.96
C GLN A 497 6.35 5.24 -10.04
N PHE A 498 5.64 6.04 -9.24
CA PHE A 498 6.26 7.15 -8.49
C PHE A 498 5.54 7.50 -7.18
N HIS A 499 6.21 8.32 -6.36
CA HIS A 499 5.77 8.80 -5.04
C HIS A 499 5.30 7.66 -4.12
N SER A 500 6.15 6.65 -3.95
CA SER A 500 5.86 5.55 -3.04
C SER A 500 5.86 6.00 -1.58
N PHE A 501 4.87 5.56 -0.81
CA PHE A 501 4.83 5.70 0.64
C PHE A 501 4.62 4.35 1.32
N LEU A 502 5.25 4.13 2.48
CA LEU A 502 5.37 2.85 3.16
C LEU A 502 5.06 3.02 4.65
N VAL A 503 4.20 2.15 5.16
CA VAL A 503 3.93 2.00 6.60
C VAL A 503 3.90 0.52 6.95
N THR A 504 4.36 0.15 8.15
CA THR A 504 4.20 -1.21 8.69
C THR A 504 2.95 -1.30 9.55
N ASP A 505 2.11 -2.30 9.30
CA ASP A 505 0.97 -2.59 10.18
C ASP A 505 1.49 -3.04 11.55
N ARG A 506 1.18 -2.27 12.59
CA ARG A 506 1.60 -2.60 13.97
C ARG A 506 1.05 -3.94 14.46
N ALA A 507 -0.06 -4.42 13.93
CA ALA A 507 -0.69 -5.67 14.36
C ALA A 507 -0.01 -6.91 13.74
N THR A 508 0.32 -6.85 12.45
CA THR A 508 0.81 -8.00 11.68
C THR A 508 2.32 -7.93 11.41
N GLY A 509 2.91 -6.74 11.44
CA GLY A 509 4.30 -6.47 11.07
C GLY A 509 4.52 -6.34 9.57
N GLU A 510 3.44 -6.37 8.78
CA GLU A 510 3.53 -6.36 7.33
C GLU A 510 3.83 -4.94 6.81
N PRO A 511 4.89 -4.73 6.01
CA PRO A 511 5.06 -3.49 5.29
C PRO A 511 4.02 -3.39 4.16
N VAL A 512 3.34 -2.25 4.11
CA VAL A 512 2.35 -1.89 3.09
C VAL A 512 2.86 -0.66 2.35
N VAL A 513 2.83 -0.71 1.02
CA VAL A 513 3.29 0.36 0.13
C VAL A 513 2.13 0.83 -0.73
N ALA A 514 1.94 2.15 -0.84
CA ALA A 514 1.04 2.79 -1.80
C ALA A 514 1.83 3.67 -2.78
N TRP A 515 1.38 3.77 -4.03
CA TRP A 515 2.08 4.54 -5.08
C TRP A 515 1.15 4.99 -6.22
N HIS A 516 1.61 5.97 -7.00
CA HIS A 516 1.02 6.37 -8.28
C HIS A 516 1.54 5.48 -9.41
N ASP A 517 0.65 5.07 -10.31
CA ASP A 517 0.97 4.11 -11.36
C ASP A 517 0.22 4.41 -12.66
N THR A 518 0.95 4.50 -13.76
CA THR A 518 0.35 4.74 -15.08
C THR A 518 0.07 3.45 -15.86
N ARG A 519 0.20 2.27 -15.25
CA ARG A 519 0.12 1.00 -15.99
C ARG A 519 -1.16 0.72 -16.74
N SER A 520 -2.25 1.37 -16.36
CA SER A 520 -3.54 1.26 -17.05
C SER A 520 -3.61 2.14 -18.30
N ASP A 521 -2.62 3.02 -18.53
CA ASP A 521 -2.57 3.93 -19.65
C ASP A 521 -1.85 3.33 -20.85
N SER A 522 -2.62 2.77 -21.78
CA SER A 522 -2.04 2.27 -23.04
C SER A 522 -1.71 3.38 -24.04
N ALA A 523 -1.98 4.66 -23.73
CA ALA A 523 -2.02 5.75 -24.70
C ALA A 523 -0.98 6.87 -24.51
N GLY A 524 -0.23 6.95 -23.41
CA GLY A 524 0.73 8.04 -23.26
C GLY A 524 1.50 8.22 -21.96
N ASP A 525 1.31 7.37 -20.94
CA ASP A 525 1.92 7.56 -19.60
C ASP A 525 1.42 8.84 -18.90
N GLU A 526 0.17 9.24 -19.16
CA GLU A 526 -0.48 10.47 -18.67
C GLU A 526 -1.68 10.18 -17.75
N ARG A 527 -2.22 8.96 -17.77
CA ARG A 527 -3.33 8.56 -16.88
C ARG A 527 -2.78 7.85 -15.66
N VAL A 528 -3.15 8.33 -14.49
CA VAL A 528 -2.62 7.82 -13.23
C VAL A 528 -3.70 7.12 -12.43
N ASP A 529 -3.36 5.92 -11.98
CA ASP A 529 -4.08 5.13 -11.01
C ASP A 529 -3.28 5.03 -9.71
N PHE A 530 -3.98 4.65 -8.65
CA PHE A 530 -3.40 4.49 -7.33
C PHE A 530 -3.40 3.01 -6.96
N PHE A 531 -2.30 2.54 -6.43
CA PHE A 531 -2.13 1.13 -6.07
C PHE A 531 -1.62 0.96 -4.66
N VAL A 532 -1.89 -0.22 -4.10
CA VAL A 532 -1.34 -0.67 -2.83
C VAL A 532 -0.87 -2.12 -2.92
N ALA A 533 0.15 -2.47 -2.13
CA ALA A 533 0.64 -3.82 -1.94
C ALA A 533 1.15 -4.03 -0.52
N SER A 534 0.88 -5.19 0.08
CA SER A 534 1.47 -5.61 1.35
C SER A 534 2.46 -6.75 1.14
N SER A 535 3.36 -6.96 2.11
CA SER A 535 4.26 -8.10 2.15
C SER A 535 4.07 -8.93 3.41
N THR A 536 3.68 -10.19 3.22
CA THR A 536 3.49 -11.17 4.30
C THR A 536 4.77 -11.96 4.64
N ASN A 537 5.90 -11.63 3.99
CA ASN A 537 7.18 -12.36 4.13
C ASN A 537 8.36 -11.44 4.49
N CYS A 538 8.11 -10.47 5.36
CA CYS A 538 9.10 -9.50 5.82
C CYS A 538 9.71 -8.65 4.68
N GLY A 539 8.92 -8.22 3.70
CA GLY A 539 9.39 -7.37 2.60
C GLY A 539 10.30 -8.08 1.59
N GLN A 540 10.25 -9.41 1.50
CA GLN A 540 11.03 -10.17 0.51
C GLN A 540 10.35 -10.18 -0.87
N SER A 541 9.02 -10.05 -0.93
CA SER A 541 8.26 -9.87 -2.16
C SER A 541 6.92 -9.18 -1.92
N PHE A 542 6.36 -8.61 -2.99
CA PHE A 542 5.06 -7.93 -3.04
C PHE A 542 4.22 -8.47 -4.22
N PRO A 543 3.74 -9.73 -4.14
CA PRO A 543 3.16 -10.42 -5.30
C PRO A 543 1.79 -9.88 -5.73
N VAL A 544 1.02 -9.29 -4.80
CA VAL A 544 -0.33 -8.79 -5.04
C VAL A 544 -0.31 -7.27 -5.06
N ASN A 545 -0.56 -6.68 -6.22
CA ASN A 545 -0.80 -5.24 -6.37
C ASN A 545 -2.31 -5.03 -6.57
N THR A 546 -2.90 -4.18 -5.75
CA THR A 546 -4.34 -3.86 -5.81
C THR A 546 -4.51 -2.44 -6.30
N LYS A 547 -5.23 -2.24 -7.41
CA LYS A 547 -5.65 -0.90 -7.85
C LYS A 547 -6.74 -0.40 -6.90
N VAL A 548 -6.56 0.78 -6.33
CA VAL A 548 -7.48 1.36 -5.33
C VAL A 548 -8.28 2.54 -5.86
N SER A 549 -7.83 3.17 -6.95
CA SER A 549 -8.61 4.17 -7.66
C SER A 549 -9.77 3.54 -8.44
N ALA A 550 -10.98 4.05 -8.23
CA ALA A 550 -12.19 3.55 -8.87
C ALA A 550 -13.21 4.67 -9.14
N ALA A 551 -14.16 4.40 -10.02
CA ALA A 551 -15.29 5.29 -10.28
C ALA A 551 -16.01 5.68 -8.98
N SER A 552 -16.36 6.96 -8.83
CA SER A 552 -17.18 7.43 -7.71
C SER A 552 -18.07 8.58 -8.17
N ALA A 553 -19.28 8.65 -7.60
CA ALA A 553 -20.26 9.69 -7.88
C ALA A 553 -19.92 11.04 -7.23
N GLU A 554 -18.94 11.05 -6.31
CA GLU A 554 -18.45 12.27 -5.68
C GLU A 554 -17.54 13.06 -6.62
N PHE A 555 -17.02 12.44 -7.69
CA PHE A 555 -16.13 13.08 -8.66
C PHE A 555 -16.84 13.31 -9.99
N ARG A 556 -16.47 14.40 -10.68
CA ARG A 556 -17.06 14.77 -11.98
C ARG A 556 -16.59 13.88 -13.15
N ASN A 557 -15.42 13.23 -13.03
CA ASN A 557 -14.90 12.22 -13.96
C ASN A 557 -15.00 10.81 -13.36
N THR A 558 -15.44 9.84 -14.16
CA THR A 558 -15.89 8.52 -13.69
C THR A 558 -14.81 7.47 -13.44
N ALA A 559 -13.49 7.73 -13.58
CA ALA A 559 -12.52 6.66 -13.22
C ALA A 559 -11.03 7.03 -13.09
N ILE A 560 -10.53 8.09 -13.75
CA ILE A 560 -9.08 8.23 -14.01
C ILE A 560 -8.60 9.65 -13.71
N SER A 561 -7.49 9.77 -12.99
CA SER A 561 -6.78 11.02 -12.75
C SER A 561 -5.83 11.35 -13.91
N PHE A 562 -5.73 12.63 -14.25
CA PHE A 562 -4.90 13.19 -15.32
C PHE A 562 -4.02 14.33 -14.80
N THR A 563 -2.87 14.51 -15.42
CA THR A 563 -1.75 15.27 -14.83
C THR A 563 -1.62 16.68 -15.39
N ASN A 564 -2.17 16.92 -16.58
CA ASN A 564 -2.06 18.17 -17.33
C ASN A 564 -3.28 18.45 -18.24
N LEU A 565 -4.39 17.71 -18.03
CA LEU A 565 -5.67 17.79 -18.72
C LEU A 565 -5.63 18.21 -20.20
N ASN A 566 -5.43 17.25 -21.09
CA ASN A 566 -6.25 17.08 -22.28
C ASN A 566 -6.06 15.68 -22.85
N SER A 567 -7.12 15.05 -23.33
CA SER A 567 -6.98 13.88 -24.21
C SER A 567 -6.43 14.35 -25.57
N GLY A 568 -5.11 14.46 -25.70
CA GLY A 568 -4.42 14.90 -26.91
C GLY A 568 -3.32 15.94 -26.62
N ALA A 569 -2.48 16.19 -27.64
CA ALA A 569 -1.20 16.93 -27.56
C ALA A 569 -1.25 18.44 -27.17
N THR A 570 -2.30 18.94 -26.53
CA THR A 570 -2.43 20.36 -26.14
C THR A 570 -2.76 20.50 -24.66
N GLN A 571 -1.79 20.85 -23.82
CA GLN A 571 -1.97 21.06 -22.37
C GLN A 571 -3.04 22.12 -22.05
N ASN A 572 -3.76 21.96 -20.92
CA ASN A 572 -4.56 23.04 -20.36
C ASN A 572 -3.63 24.15 -19.83
N PRO A 573 -3.64 25.37 -20.40
CA PRO A 573 -2.76 26.45 -19.95
C PRO A 573 -3.06 26.93 -18.52
N ASN A 574 -4.20 26.54 -17.95
CA ASN A 574 -4.62 26.85 -16.58
C ASN A 574 -4.51 25.63 -15.64
N ALA A 575 -3.82 24.56 -16.04
CA ALA A 575 -3.52 23.45 -15.13
C ALA A 575 -2.58 23.92 -14.01
N ASN A 576 -2.73 23.35 -12.82
CA ASN A 576 -1.81 23.64 -11.74
C ASN A 576 -0.44 23.01 -12.05
N PRO A 577 0.65 23.81 -12.17
CA PRO A 577 1.98 23.27 -12.48
C PRO A 577 2.55 22.39 -11.36
N ASN A 578 1.95 22.40 -10.16
CA ASN A 578 2.32 21.50 -9.07
C ASN A 578 1.86 20.05 -9.29
N GLN A 579 0.89 19.81 -10.20
CA GLN A 579 0.39 18.48 -10.54
C GLN A 579 0.00 17.68 -9.27
N TYR A 580 0.49 16.45 -9.09
CA TYR A 580 0.20 15.66 -7.88
C TYR A 580 1.03 16.08 -6.64
N GLY A 581 1.98 16.99 -6.81
CA GLY A 581 2.97 17.36 -5.80
C GLY A 581 4.10 16.34 -5.72
N GLU A 582 4.48 15.96 -4.51
CA GLU A 582 5.65 15.09 -4.28
C GLU A 582 5.38 13.77 -3.54
N TYR A 583 4.20 13.62 -2.94
CA TYR A 583 3.87 12.48 -2.09
C TYR A 583 2.36 12.26 -1.95
N LEU A 584 2.03 11.08 -1.43
CA LEU A 584 0.70 10.66 -1.05
C LEU A 584 0.66 10.25 0.42
N GLY A 585 -0.54 10.07 0.96
CA GLY A 585 -0.77 9.67 2.34
C GLY A 585 -1.11 8.19 2.45
N LEU A 586 -0.50 7.51 3.40
CA LEU A 586 -0.81 6.13 3.77
C LEU A 586 -0.67 5.96 5.29
N ASP A 587 -1.67 5.35 5.92
CA ASP A 587 -1.54 4.77 7.26
C ASP A 587 -2.20 3.38 7.31
N VAL A 588 -1.78 2.55 8.25
CA VAL A 588 -2.23 1.16 8.35
C VAL A 588 -2.51 0.76 9.79
N HIS A 589 -3.70 0.20 10.03
CA HIS A 589 -4.09 -0.28 11.34
C HIS A 589 -4.87 -1.60 11.28
N GLY A 590 -4.16 -2.70 11.54
CA GLY A 590 -4.69 -4.04 11.74
C GLY A 590 -5.51 -4.55 10.58
N GLY A 591 -4.85 -4.74 9.45
CA GLY A 591 -5.38 -5.24 8.18
C GLY A 591 -6.04 -4.17 7.31
N ARG A 592 -6.14 -2.93 7.79
CA ARG A 592 -6.73 -1.82 7.03
C ARG A 592 -5.68 -0.80 6.63
N ALA A 593 -5.57 -0.50 5.35
CA ALA A 593 -4.84 0.66 4.85
C ALA A 593 -5.81 1.80 4.55
N PHE A 594 -5.42 3.00 4.95
CA PHE A 594 -6.09 4.26 4.68
C PHE A 594 -5.21 5.03 3.71
N VAL A 595 -5.65 5.13 2.45
CA VAL A 595 -4.85 5.75 1.38
C VAL A 595 -5.52 7.06 0.98
N ALA A 596 -4.73 8.13 0.90
CA ALA A 596 -5.17 9.45 0.46
C ALA A 596 -4.21 10.01 -0.59
N TRP A 597 -4.72 10.72 -1.59
CA TRP A 597 -3.92 11.23 -2.71
C TRP A 597 -4.48 12.51 -3.33
N THR A 598 -3.62 13.27 -3.99
CA THR A 598 -4.00 14.39 -4.87
C THR A 598 -4.79 13.84 -6.07
N ASP A 599 -6.02 14.27 -6.25
CA ASP A 599 -6.99 13.71 -7.17
C ASP A 599 -7.57 14.77 -8.12
N SER A 600 -7.35 14.58 -9.43
CA SER A 600 -7.81 15.51 -10.47
C SER A 600 -9.15 15.11 -11.11
N ARG A 601 -9.90 14.18 -10.52
CA ARG A 601 -11.18 13.70 -11.10
C ARG A 601 -12.35 14.68 -10.89
N GLN A 602 -12.18 15.79 -10.17
CA GLN A 602 -13.26 16.75 -9.89
C GLN A 602 -13.70 17.66 -11.06
N PHE A 603 -13.19 17.54 -12.29
CA PHE A 603 -13.35 18.61 -13.30
C PHE A 603 -13.85 18.19 -14.72
N HIS A 604 -15.02 18.75 -15.22
CA HIS A 604 -15.38 19.31 -16.59
C HIS A 604 -16.94 19.51 -16.87
N PRO A 605 -17.49 20.45 -17.74
CA PRO A 605 -16.82 21.18 -18.83
C PRO A 605 -17.14 22.66 -19.25
N SER A 606 -16.07 23.47 -19.42
CA SER A 606 -15.72 24.22 -20.66
C SER A 606 -14.21 24.56 -20.65
N PHE A 607 -13.44 24.04 -21.61
CA PHE A 607 -11.98 23.76 -21.48
C PHE A 607 -11.07 24.99 -21.55
N GLN A 608 -11.61 26.20 -21.37
CA GLN A 608 -10.85 27.44 -21.58
C GLN A 608 -11.04 28.50 -20.50
N ALA A 609 -11.97 28.30 -19.56
CA ALA A 609 -12.40 29.38 -18.66
C ALA A 609 -12.14 29.13 -17.16
N GLU A 610 -11.92 27.88 -16.74
CA GLU A 610 -11.82 27.53 -15.31
C GLU A 610 -10.47 26.87 -14.98
N PRO A 611 -9.85 27.19 -13.84
CA PRO A 611 -8.65 26.52 -13.35
C PRO A 611 -8.95 25.05 -13.00
N GLN A 612 -7.93 24.19 -13.10
CA GLN A 612 -8.02 22.82 -12.58
C GLN A 612 -8.15 22.88 -11.05
N VAL A 613 -9.08 22.10 -10.49
CA VAL A 613 -9.24 21.95 -9.05
C VAL A 613 -8.90 20.50 -8.71
N GLU A 614 -7.68 20.29 -8.21
CA GLU A 614 -7.31 19.05 -7.55
C GLU A 614 -7.87 19.02 -6.14
N ASN A 615 -8.52 17.91 -5.79
CA ASN A 615 -9.01 17.64 -4.44
C ASN A 615 -8.31 16.42 -3.86
N ILE A 616 -8.66 16.01 -2.64
CA ILE A 616 -8.12 14.79 -2.04
C ILE A 616 -9.06 13.59 -2.27
N GLY A 617 -8.54 12.59 -2.97
CA GLY A 617 -9.12 11.26 -3.06
C GLY A 617 -8.73 10.41 -1.85
N PHE A 618 -9.66 9.58 -1.37
CA PHE A 618 -9.43 8.68 -0.24
C PHE A 618 -10.10 7.32 -0.44
N VAL A 619 -9.48 6.27 0.11
CA VAL A 619 -10.08 4.94 0.20
C VAL A 619 -9.55 4.13 1.39
N GLU A 620 -10.43 3.34 2.01
CA GLU A 620 -10.04 2.25 2.91
C GLU A 620 -9.82 0.96 2.10
N VAL A 621 -8.73 0.27 2.35
CA VAL A 621 -8.42 -1.04 1.77
C VAL A 621 -8.28 -2.07 2.88
N ARG A 622 -8.96 -3.22 2.77
CA ARG A 622 -8.89 -4.31 3.74
C ARG A 622 -8.13 -5.49 3.16
N PHE A 623 -7.00 -5.81 3.77
CA PHE A 623 -6.23 -7.02 3.53
C PHE A 623 -6.83 -8.11 4.45
N ASP A 624 -7.46 -9.13 3.85
CA ASP A 624 -8.08 -10.28 4.51
C ASP A 624 -9.20 -9.94 5.53
N ALA A 625 -10.45 -9.88 5.06
CA ALA A 625 -11.66 -9.54 5.82
C ALA A 625 -12.06 -10.54 6.96
N VAL A 626 -11.18 -11.44 7.39
CA VAL A 626 -11.46 -12.46 8.41
C VAL A 626 -11.10 -12.01 9.84
N PHE A 627 -10.44 -10.87 10.00
CA PHE A 627 -10.31 -10.23 11.31
C PHE A 627 -11.15 -8.95 11.36
N ARG A 628 -12.22 -8.98 12.15
CA ARG A 628 -12.83 -7.85 12.90
C ARG A 628 -14.22 -7.37 12.44
N ASP A 629 -15.24 -8.19 12.70
CA ASP A 629 -16.53 -7.71 13.25
C ASP A 629 -16.57 -7.94 14.78
N GLY A 630 -15.52 -7.52 15.46
CA GLY A 630 -15.44 -7.55 16.93
C GLY A 630 -15.82 -6.22 17.60
N PHE A 631 -16.16 -5.20 16.81
CA PHE A 631 -16.44 -3.84 17.31
C PHE A 631 -17.86 -3.34 17.03
N GLU A 632 -18.70 -4.12 16.34
CA GLU A 632 -20.09 -3.75 16.14
C GLU A 632 -21.00 -4.47 17.12
N THR A 633 -21.78 -3.65 17.83
CA THR A 633 -22.80 -3.99 18.83
C THR A 633 -22.27 -4.33 20.22
N GLY A 634 -22.11 -3.27 21.02
CA GLY A 634 -22.35 -3.37 22.44
C GLY A 634 -23.79 -3.85 22.67
N ASP A 635 -23.97 -5.14 22.90
CA ASP A 635 -25.11 -5.65 23.62
C ASP A 635 -24.60 -6.25 24.93
N ALA A 636 -24.64 -5.40 25.95
CA ALA A 636 -24.35 -5.72 27.34
C ALA A 636 -25.38 -6.73 27.84
N ARG A 637 -25.19 -8.03 27.57
CA ARG A 637 -26.09 -9.05 28.11
C ARG A 637 -25.61 -10.50 28.14
N ILE A 638 -24.33 -10.83 28.27
CA ILE A 638 -23.94 -12.21 28.62
C ILE A 638 -22.77 -12.24 29.62
N TRP A 639 -22.98 -11.66 30.80
CA TRP A 639 -22.30 -12.08 32.03
C TRP A 639 -23.32 -12.14 33.17
N SER A 640 -24.22 -13.12 33.07
CA SER A 640 -24.94 -13.58 34.25
C SER A 640 -25.30 -15.05 34.05
N THR A 641 -24.89 -15.86 35.01
CA THR A 641 -25.28 -17.26 35.26
C THR A 641 -24.42 -18.35 34.62
N LEU A 642 -23.17 -18.45 35.08
CA LEU A 642 -22.55 -19.74 35.35
C LEU A 642 -21.86 -19.70 36.73
N ALA A 643 -22.59 -20.17 37.75
CA ALA A 643 -22.12 -21.11 38.78
C ALA A 643 -23.24 -21.32 39.82
N PRO A 644 -23.50 -22.55 40.32
CA PRO A 644 -23.07 -23.87 39.84
C PRO A 644 -24.03 -24.48 38.82
#